data_AF-A0A9P6HPK2-F1
#
_entry.id   AF-A0A9P6HPK2-F1
#
_cell.length_a   1.000
_cell.length_b   1.000
_cell.length_c   1.000
_cell.angle_alpha   90.00
_cell.angle_beta   90.00
_cell.angle_gamma   90.00
#
_symmetry.space_group_name_H-M   'P 1'
#
loop_
_entity.id
_entity.type
_entity.pdbx_description
1 polymer ?
#
loop_
_entity_poly.entity_id
_entity_poly.type
_entity_poly.pdbx_seq_one_letter_code
_entity_poly.pdbx_strand_id
1 'polypeptide(L)'
;MSKRPMPPLDSHKSGKRQNTSQSLKQLQTWQVLARDIPLYFRGQPPLDPESFVCVRVEMLWPALRRASLVDIRMSDAKSNPARFFAFFTGGCIGFFSGVTPSTQLCLYLSDATVLRVEEQCKQDTLNLPFTLTWDKTCRLRYLEGGKVGRSITFPKPEEPAATKAKGKQNKVTQKNIAPSVPGDGPPDPDPAPLDGVAETPRRPDTAPAKSRSLPRDRDAYTTPQPKEVRHTKAYRGKAYNEVQQAAELQQLPDPSSDDLDPATKPDGVNAIPLKAAVNGPNPPEKEVIDLTTKEESPPATPIPPAQLPESNEGSAELKAGWGQFLPLNDISCSTDTGKVYSTIGVVTHARDVTETRTKELSQRVHLSDPSCPSADAPLANYKGHGITMFAKRYREWLPSPKHGDILILKGIKRVKNHQFGDHSSVIFGEKLKWAIYDPVANSVTHGDPGNAPRESAADDNRRMTIKPFYQPENDDLLYCKRLSEWWKTVEKKRTEELDVTVQCSSVIAGRTGHRIHRLISETNHESEPGGYFDCTIQVLNGFKNDNGVYSLYVTDFTKNQALGHNEKWPKRRNGTVLKVEMWDSAAAVGPGLKHKGYYRVKNCRMLIHDRYLQAKLVEPKLRELSKENESDLADPKFAELLKREAEFEKGSDAPLTLENAPDESFFNCIVELLGRTVDGSDVYLHVTDYTQLPELFKSTFSQEPRFENLKGYVVKVRVRGALAERASSMPMVNSYYLLEKIRFWQTGGTWACDIKDNHGYIDKLNPANADQNGMAEVKRRKKELGPAVTGSDTASRPHSVTTDPVGRLIEGTTGGLTEPPRKVSALPLREELPTCFEVRARILDFYPIALDEDCLLRMCGDCKTMVAPTAESCLSCSSLAYQAPVVFRYSLLFMLNTEDGEEIVVAAGNIDNGFTSGINGQDEDDALYSLKTRLKPLLGNLFEIHERWLRREETELEPDTPLVNFKLCAWGEEQESDTIVRYAVQDIMTS
;
A
#
# COMPACT_ATOMS: atom_id res chain seq x y z
N MET A 1 32.26 -47.01 48.95
CA MET A 1 31.77 -46.18 50.05
C MET A 1 30.54 -45.40 49.58
N SER A 2 29.42 -45.61 50.30
CA SER A 2 28.26 -44.71 50.49
C SER A 2 27.50 -44.14 49.28
N LYS A 3 26.48 -44.90 48.84
CA LYS A 3 25.19 -44.38 48.32
C LYS A 3 24.26 -44.11 49.51
N ARG A 4 23.48 -43.01 49.50
CA ARG A 4 22.10 -43.00 50.02
C ARG A 4 21.20 -41.97 49.29
N PRO A 5 19.88 -42.22 49.19
CA PRO A 5 18.94 -41.58 48.26
C PRO A 5 17.85 -40.73 48.95
N MET A 6 17.03 -40.04 48.16
CA MET A 6 15.79 -39.35 48.58
C MET A 6 14.67 -39.56 47.52
N PRO A 7 13.38 -39.42 47.90
CA PRO A 7 12.30 -40.39 47.64
C PRO A 7 11.36 -40.04 46.45
N PRO A 8 10.42 -40.94 46.06
CA PRO A 8 9.51 -40.73 44.94
C PRO A 8 8.24 -39.96 45.35
N LEU A 9 7.65 -39.25 44.40
CA LEU A 9 6.38 -38.54 44.55
C LEU A 9 5.32 -39.13 43.60
N ASP A 10 4.14 -39.29 44.18
CA ASP A 10 3.05 -40.17 43.77
C ASP A 10 2.26 -39.77 42.54
N SER A 11 1.73 -40.81 41.91
CA SER A 11 0.68 -40.86 40.90
C SER A 11 -0.67 -40.32 41.39
N HIS A 12 -1.30 -39.43 40.62
CA HIS A 12 -2.72 -39.08 40.77
C HIS A 12 -3.55 -39.44 39.53
N LYS A 13 -4.28 -40.55 39.71
CA LYS A 13 -5.61 -40.98 39.25
C LYS A 13 -6.30 -40.28 38.07
N SER A 14 -6.71 -41.15 37.16
CA SER A 14 -7.67 -41.04 36.06
C SER A 14 -9.09 -40.64 36.49
N GLY A 15 -9.67 -39.66 35.78
CA GLY A 15 -11.08 -39.28 35.85
C GLY A 15 -11.89 -39.89 34.69
N LYS A 16 -12.97 -40.60 35.05
CA LYS A 16 -13.87 -41.36 34.16
C LYS A 16 -14.75 -40.46 33.28
N ARG A 17 -14.94 -40.92 32.04
CA ARG A 17 -16.02 -40.53 31.11
C ARG A 17 -17.38 -40.93 31.68
N GLN A 18 -18.38 -40.05 31.58
CA GLN A 18 -19.79 -40.40 31.65
C GLN A 18 -20.53 -39.94 30.39
N ASN A 19 -21.29 -40.88 29.85
CA ASN A 19 -22.23 -40.76 28.74
C ASN A 19 -23.39 -39.82 29.07
N THR A 20 -23.87 -39.09 28.07
CA THR A 20 -25.30 -38.76 27.93
C THR A 20 -25.68 -38.77 26.46
N SER A 21 -26.29 -39.88 26.02
CA SER A 21 -27.18 -39.91 24.86
C SER A 21 -28.60 -39.81 25.40
N GLN A 22 -29.40 -38.86 24.93
CA GLN A 22 -30.86 -39.02 24.83
C GLN A 22 -31.50 -37.84 24.10
N SER A 23 -32.49 -38.17 23.27
CA SER A 23 -33.52 -37.33 22.63
C SER A 23 -33.26 -36.78 21.20
N LEU A 24 -33.14 -37.72 20.26
CA LEU A 24 -33.75 -37.62 18.94
C LEU A 24 -35.15 -38.24 19.04
N LYS A 25 -36.21 -37.41 19.08
CA LYS A 25 -37.62 -37.79 18.83
C LYS A 25 -38.48 -36.53 18.79
N GLN A 26 -38.99 -36.21 17.60
CA GLN A 26 -40.32 -35.63 17.27
C GLN A 26 -40.24 -34.62 16.11
N LEU A 27 -40.26 -35.16 14.90
CA LEU A 27 -40.95 -34.59 13.75
C LEU A 27 -42.33 -35.26 13.71
N GLN A 28 -43.43 -34.49 13.75
CA GLN A 28 -44.55 -34.60 12.81
C GLN A 28 -45.78 -33.75 13.20
N THR A 29 -46.27 -33.01 12.18
CA THR A 29 -47.64 -32.50 11.93
C THR A 29 -48.17 -31.35 12.78
N TRP A 30 -48.62 -30.27 12.14
CA TRP A 30 -50.03 -29.93 11.90
C TRP A 30 -50.12 -28.81 10.84
N GLN A 31 -51.00 -28.99 9.87
CA GLN A 31 -51.27 -28.11 8.73
C GLN A 31 -52.67 -27.47 8.93
N VAL A 32 -52.78 -26.19 8.55
CA VAL A 32 -54.01 -25.41 8.20
C VAL A 32 -54.94 -24.93 9.34
N LEU A 33 -55.05 -23.60 9.48
CA LEU A 33 -56.31 -22.83 9.38
C LEU A 33 -56.02 -21.32 9.30
N ALA A 34 -56.35 -20.71 8.16
CA ALA A 34 -56.39 -19.26 7.98
C ALA A 34 -57.65 -18.68 8.64
N ARG A 35 -57.54 -17.50 9.28
CA ARG A 35 -58.63 -16.52 9.42
C ARG A 35 -58.09 -15.08 9.48
N ASP A 36 -58.81 -14.23 8.76
CA ASP A 36 -58.58 -12.81 8.49
C ASP A 36 -58.56 -11.91 9.74
N ILE A 37 -57.65 -10.93 9.76
CA ILE A 37 -57.75 -9.74 10.61
C ILE A 37 -57.62 -8.50 9.73
N PRO A 38 -58.70 -7.75 9.45
CA PRO A 38 -58.60 -6.47 8.78
C PRO A 38 -58.22 -5.38 9.79
N LEU A 39 -57.08 -4.72 9.57
CA LEU A 39 -56.75 -3.47 10.26
C LEU A 39 -57.47 -2.32 9.55
N TYR A 40 -58.62 -1.89 10.09
CA TYR A 40 -59.31 -0.68 9.65
C TYR A 40 -58.74 0.55 10.37
N PHE A 41 -58.25 1.53 9.60
CA PHE A 41 -58.12 2.92 10.07
C PHE A 41 -59.41 3.66 9.70
N ARG A 42 -60.21 4.06 10.68
CA ARG A 42 -61.46 4.82 10.44
C ARG A 42 -61.50 6.07 11.30
N GLY A 43 -61.51 7.24 10.64
CA GLY A 43 -61.92 8.53 11.21
C GLY A 43 -61.13 9.73 10.68
N GLN A 44 -61.78 10.61 9.91
CA GLN A 44 -61.41 12.02 9.70
C GLN A 44 -62.49 12.92 10.35
N PRO A 45 -62.27 14.23 10.56
CA PRO A 45 -61.16 14.93 11.22
C PRO A 45 -61.69 15.82 12.39
N PRO A 46 -60.82 16.44 13.22
CA PRO A 46 -60.32 17.76 12.88
C PRO A 46 -58.81 17.92 13.11
N LEU A 47 -58.26 18.98 12.54
CA LEU A 47 -56.86 19.37 12.48
C LEU A 47 -56.18 19.41 13.87
N ASP A 48 -55.24 18.49 14.14
CA ASP A 48 -54.34 18.56 15.31
C ASP A 48 -52.92 18.06 14.93
N PRO A 49 -51.82 18.59 15.52
CA PRO A 49 -50.42 18.25 15.21
C PRO A 49 -49.99 16.79 15.53
N GLU A 50 -50.88 15.95 16.07
CA GLU A 50 -50.52 14.67 16.68
C GLU A 50 -50.46 13.46 15.73
N SER A 51 -50.65 13.64 14.43
CA SER A 51 -50.68 12.51 13.48
C SER A 51 -49.31 12.11 12.92
N PHE A 52 -48.21 12.55 13.54
CA PHE A 52 -46.86 12.11 13.20
C PHE A 52 -46.53 10.80 13.93
N VAL A 53 -46.06 9.80 13.19
CA VAL A 53 -45.44 8.63 13.80
C VAL A 53 -44.01 9.03 14.18
N CYS A 54 -43.70 9.05 15.48
CA CYS A 54 -42.34 9.24 15.97
C CYS A 54 -41.53 7.98 15.72
N VAL A 55 -40.43 8.10 14.99
CA VAL A 55 -39.59 6.98 14.62
C VAL A 55 -38.15 7.27 14.97
N ARG A 56 -37.49 6.34 15.67
CA ARG A 56 -36.05 6.45 15.87
C ARG A 56 -35.38 5.92 14.60
N VAL A 57 -34.60 6.80 13.99
CA VAL A 57 -33.87 6.49 12.77
C VAL A 57 -32.40 6.39 13.11
N GLU A 58 -31.79 5.23 12.84
CA GLU A 58 -30.35 5.04 12.97
C GLU A 58 -29.77 4.99 11.56
N MET A 59 -28.98 6.01 11.18
CA MET A 59 -28.28 6.00 9.90
C MET A 59 -27.14 5.01 9.96
N LEU A 60 -27.20 3.96 9.15
CA LEU A 60 -26.17 2.93 9.10
C LEU A 60 -24.98 3.33 8.21
N TRP A 61 -25.14 4.32 7.30
CA TRP A 61 -24.13 4.71 6.31
C TRP A 61 -24.14 6.23 6.04
N PRO A 62 -23.00 6.88 5.73
CA PRO A 62 -22.99 8.22 5.15
C PRO A 62 -23.64 8.21 3.76
N ALA A 63 -24.31 9.30 3.38
CA ALA A 63 -25.04 9.41 2.11
C ALA A 63 -24.15 9.08 0.90
N LEU A 64 -24.46 7.99 0.19
CA LEU A 64 -23.86 7.69 -1.11
C LEU A 64 -24.51 8.60 -2.15
N ARG A 65 -23.74 9.04 -3.16
CA ARG A 65 -24.10 10.12 -4.10
C ARG A 65 -25.45 9.97 -4.85
N ARG A 66 -26.17 8.84 -4.72
CA ARG A 66 -27.46 8.56 -5.41
C ARG A 66 -28.53 7.82 -4.60
N ALA A 67 -28.29 7.44 -3.34
CA ALA A 67 -29.30 6.83 -2.49
C ALA A 67 -28.93 6.90 -1.00
N SER A 68 -29.92 6.80 -0.11
CA SER A 68 -29.72 6.65 1.33
C SER A 68 -30.56 5.51 1.88
N LEU A 69 -29.88 4.54 2.50
CA LEU A 69 -30.52 3.42 3.21
C LEU A 69 -30.67 3.80 4.68
N VAL A 70 -31.89 3.71 5.18
CA VAL A 70 -32.25 4.21 6.51
C VAL A 70 -32.89 3.08 7.31
N ASP A 71 -32.33 2.76 8.48
CA ASP A 71 -32.93 1.83 9.46
C ASP A 71 -33.95 2.58 10.31
N ILE A 72 -35.21 2.19 10.17
CA ILE A 72 -36.35 2.83 10.83
C ILE A 72 -36.88 1.88 11.90
N ARG A 73 -36.83 2.33 13.17
CA ARG A 73 -37.37 1.62 14.32
C ARG A 73 -38.64 2.31 14.81
N MET A 74 -39.76 1.63 14.63
CA MET A 74 -41.06 2.03 15.17
C MET A 74 -41.28 1.36 16.52
N SER A 75 -41.46 2.17 17.56
CA SER A 75 -41.91 1.71 18.86
C SER A 75 -43.30 2.27 19.12
N ASP A 76 -44.32 1.40 19.08
CA ASP A 76 -45.61 1.68 19.73
C ASP A 76 -45.42 1.46 21.23
N ALA A 77 -46.02 2.32 22.05
CA ALA A 77 -46.02 2.23 23.51
C ALA A 77 -46.58 0.89 24.06
N LYS A 78 -47.20 0.04 23.23
CA LYS A 78 -47.83 -1.22 23.66
C LYS A 78 -47.38 -2.50 22.93
N SER A 79 -46.44 -2.47 21.98
CA SER A 79 -46.01 -3.69 21.27
C SER A 79 -44.50 -3.74 20.99
N ASN A 80 -43.99 -4.95 20.68
CA ASN A 80 -42.60 -5.16 20.26
C ASN A 80 -42.21 -4.18 19.13
N PRO A 81 -41.01 -3.58 19.18
CA PRO A 81 -40.59 -2.60 18.18
C PRO A 81 -40.50 -3.26 16.80
N ALA A 82 -41.18 -2.67 15.82
CA ALA A 82 -41.06 -3.07 14.43
C ALA A 82 -39.86 -2.35 13.81
N ARG A 83 -38.98 -3.10 13.15
CA ARG A 83 -37.78 -2.60 12.48
C ARG A 83 -37.90 -2.85 10.98
N PHE A 84 -37.64 -1.83 10.17
CA PHE A 84 -37.63 -1.95 8.72
C PHE A 84 -36.61 -1.00 8.09
N PHE A 85 -36.18 -1.35 6.88
CA PHE A 85 -35.27 -0.54 6.10
C PHE A 85 -36.06 0.25 5.04
N ALA A 86 -35.75 1.54 4.91
CA ALA A 86 -36.31 2.40 3.88
C ALA A 86 -35.21 2.89 2.95
N PHE A 87 -35.49 2.85 1.64
CA PHE A 87 -34.60 3.33 0.60
C PHE A 87 -35.09 4.69 0.10
N PHE A 88 -34.24 5.71 0.20
CA PHE A 88 -34.52 7.05 -0.31
C PHE A 88 -33.66 7.34 -1.53
N THR A 89 -34.28 7.71 -2.65
CA THR A 89 -33.59 8.03 -3.92
C THR A 89 -34.04 9.39 -4.47
N GLY A 90 -33.22 10.00 -5.33
CA GLY A 90 -33.56 11.28 -5.98
C GLY A 90 -33.35 12.51 -5.09
N GLY A 91 -34.18 13.55 -5.28
CA GLY A 91 -34.00 14.87 -4.67
C GLY A 91 -34.05 14.92 -3.13
N CYS A 92 -34.53 13.86 -2.48
CA CYS A 92 -34.59 13.76 -1.01
C CYS A 92 -33.23 13.44 -0.35
N ILE A 93 -32.20 13.05 -1.11
CA ILE A 93 -30.87 12.70 -0.56
C ILE A 93 -30.21 13.93 0.11
N GLY A 94 -30.41 15.12 -0.45
CA GLY A 94 -29.89 16.37 0.13
C GLY A 94 -30.53 16.74 1.48
N PHE A 95 -31.63 16.11 1.87
CA PHE A 95 -32.20 16.28 3.21
C PHE A 95 -31.37 15.56 4.28
N PHE A 96 -30.81 14.39 3.97
CA PHE A 96 -30.07 13.56 4.91
C PHE A 96 -28.61 13.99 5.14
N SER A 97 -28.06 14.86 4.28
CA SER A 97 -26.69 15.38 4.46
C SER A 97 -26.52 16.25 5.72
N GLY A 98 -27.62 16.70 6.33
CA GLY A 98 -27.61 17.46 7.59
C GLY A 98 -28.06 16.66 8.82
N VAL A 99 -28.35 15.36 8.69
CA VAL A 99 -28.90 14.53 9.78
C VAL A 99 -27.76 13.74 10.43
N THR A 100 -27.57 13.89 11.75
CA THR A 100 -26.56 13.12 12.51
C THR A 100 -27.14 11.77 12.98
N PRO A 101 -26.31 10.74 13.19
CA PRO A 101 -26.76 9.37 13.53
C PRO A 101 -27.62 9.22 14.79
N SER A 102 -27.70 10.26 15.63
CA SER A 102 -28.48 10.28 16.88
C SER A 102 -29.81 11.04 16.77
N THR A 103 -30.19 11.51 15.59
CA THR A 103 -31.38 12.35 15.46
C THR A 103 -32.69 11.55 15.36
N GLN A 104 -33.72 11.96 16.10
CA GLN A 104 -35.10 11.51 15.92
C GLN A 104 -35.77 12.20 14.72
N LEU A 105 -36.46 11.42 13.89
CA LEU A 105 -37.24 11.90 12.75
C LEU A 105 -38.72 11.57 12.96
N CYS A 106 -39.60 12.49 12.59
CA CYS A 106 -41.04 12.25 12.57
C CYS A 106 -41.51 12.14 11.12
N LEU A 107 -42.15 11.01 10.80
CA LEU A 107 -42.75 10.77 9.49
C LEU A 107 -44.25 11.04 9.56
N TYR A 108 -44.74 11.90 8.68
CA TYR A 108 -46.16 12.10 8.45
C TYR A 108 -46.52 11.62 7.05
N LEU A 109 -47.32 10.56 7.01
CA LEU A 109 -47.81 9.95 5.79
C LEU A 109 -49.32 10.21 5.73
N SER A 110 -49.76 11.21 4.96
CA SER A 110 -51.19 11.42 4.72
C SER A 110 -51.67 10.47 3.62
N ASP A 111 -52.71 9.69 3.91
CA ASP A 111 -53.33 8.76 2.95
C ASP A 111 -52.33 7.76 2.35
N ALA A 112 -51.52 7.14 3.22
CA ALA A 112 -50.60 6.07 2.82
C ALA A 112 -51.17 4.69 3.12
N THR A 113 -51.09 3.80 2.14
CA THR A 113 -51.52 2.40 2.26
C THR A 113 -50.30 1.51 2.27
N VAL A 114 -50.20 0.66 3.29
CA VAL A 114 -49.17 -0.38 3.40
C VAL A 114 -49.72 -1.63 2.74
N LEU A 115 -49.22 -1.96 1.55
CA LEU A 115 -49.62 -3.17 0.83
C LEU A 115 -48.66 -4.29 1.18
N ARG A 116 -49.16 -5.38 1.78
CA ARG A 116 -48.39 -6.61 1.99
C ARG A 116 -48.40 -7.40 0.68
N VAL A 117 -47.22 -7.73 0.16
CA VAL A 117 -47.10 -8.43 -1.12
C VAL A 117 -47.36 -9.93 -0.87
N GLU A 118 -48.49 -10.46 -1.33
CA GLU A 118 -48.78 -11.90 -1.25
C GLU A 118 -47.98 -12.70 -2.30
N GLU A 119 -47.62 -13.94 -1.93
CA GLU A 119 -46.61 -14.82 -2.56
C GLU A 119 -46.87 -15.27 -4.02
N GLN A 120 -47.77 -14.63 -4.77
CA GLN A 120 -48.09 -15.02 -6.15
C GLN A 120 -47.73 -13.92 -7.16
N CYS A 121 -46.44 -13.62 -7.30
CA CYS A 121 -45.93 -13.05 -8.54
C CYS A 121 -44.50 -13.50 -8.78
N LYS A 122 -44.35 -14.65 -9.47
CA LYS A 122 -43.07 -15.12 -10.00
C LYS A 122 -42.75 -14.28 -11.24
N GLN A 123 -41.78 -13.35 -11.17
CA GLN A 123 -40.68 -13.24 -12.15
C GLN A 123 -39.77 -12.00 -12.04
N ASP A 124 -39.97 -11.04 -11.13
CA ASP A 124 -38.98 -9.97 -10.91
C ASP A 124 -38.69 -9.77 -9.41
N THR A 125 -37.41 -9.88 -9.02
CA THR A 125 -36.97 -9.95 -7.62
C THR A 125 -36.55 -8.60 -7.06
N LEU A 126 -37.49 -7.92 -6.40
CA LEU A 126 -37.22 -6.95 -5.32
C LEU A 126 -38.53 -6.70 -4.54
N ASN A 127 -38.92 -7.64 -3.68
CA ASN A 127 -40.08 -7.45 -2.80
C ASN A 127 -39.63 -7.24 -1.35
N LEU A 128 -39.77 -5.99 -0.89
CA LEU A 128 -39.90 -5.65 0.52
C LEU A 128 -41.15 -6.37 1.07
N PRO A 129 -41.22 -6.70 2.38
CA PRO A 129 -42.40 -7.35 2.97
C PRO A 129 -43.67 -6.50 2.86
N PHE A 130 -43.53 -5.21 2.55
CA PHE A 130 -44.61 -4.31 2.20
C PHE A 130 -44.09 -3.16 1.32
N THR A 131 -44.98 -2.61 0.50
CA THR A 131 -44.74 -1.36 -0.24
C THR A 131 -45.60 -0.25 0.36
N LEU A 132 -44.98 0.91 0.62
CA LEU A 132 -45.68 2.13 1.03
C LEU A 132 -46.08 2.92 -0.21
N THR A 133 -47.38 3.04 -0.45
CA THR A 133 -47.95 3.91 -1.49
C THR A 133 -48.66 5.07 -0.81
N TRP A 134 -48.56 6.28 -1.34
CA TRP A 134 -49.28 7.46 -0.80
C TRP A 134 -49.96 8.22 -1.92
N ASP A 135 -51.19 8.65 -1.68
CA ASP A 135 -52.03 9.24 -2.71
C ASP A 135 -51.95 10.76 -2.82
N LYS A 136 -51.44 11.45 -1.78
CA LYS A 136 -51.39 12.92 -1.75
C LYS A 136 -49.99 13.46 -1.51
N THR A 137 -49.50 13.39 -0.27
CA THR A 137 -48.22 13.99 0.12
C THR A 137 -47.53 13.19 1.21
N CYS A 138 -46.22 13.03 1.12
CA CYS A 138 -45.38 12.53 2.21
C CYS A 138 -44.65 13.72 2.86
N ARG A 139 -44.70 13.87 4.19
CA ARG A 139 -43.98 14.93 4.90
C ARG A 139 -42.99 14.33 5.91
N LEU A 140 -41.74 14.74 5.80
CA LEU A 140 -40.67 14.35 6.72
C LEU A 140 -40.29 15.56 7.57
N ARG A 141 -40.23 15.39 8.90
CA ARG A 141 -39.93 16.46 9.87
C ARG A 141 -38.80 16.03 10.81
N TYR A 142 -37.81 16.90 10.96
CA TYR A 142 -36.67 16.70 11.86
C TYR A 142 -37.00 17.20 13.28
N LEU A 143 -36.64 16.45 14.32
CA LEU A 143 -36.73 16.89 15.71
C LEU A 143 -35.33 16.98 16.35
N GLU A 144 -34.95 18.18 16.80
CA GLU A 144 -33.69 18.41 17.52
C GLU A 144 -34.00 18.76 18.97
N GLY A 145 -33.53 17.93 19.92
CA GLY A 145 -33.70 18.20 21.35
C GLY A 145 -35.15 18.39 21.80
N GLY A 146 -36.11 17.70 21.15
CA GLY A 146 -37.55 17.83 21.45
C GLY A 146 -38.24 19.07 20.86
N LYS A 147 -37.54 19.87 20.03
CA LYS A 147 -38.12 21.01 19.31
C LYS A 147 -38.28 20.70 17.81
N VAL A 148 -39.33 21.24 17.20
CA VAL A 148 -39.66 21.03 15.79
C VAL A 148 -38.66 21.76 14.89
N GLY A 149 -37.89 21.00 14.10
CA GLY A 149 -36.95 21.50 13.11
C GLY A 149 -37.53 21.55 11.69
N ARG A 150 -36.65 21.53 10.67
CA ARG A 150 -36.99 21.68 9.24
C ARG A 150 -37.90 20.55 8.74
N SER A 151 -38.89 20.87 7.90
CA SER A 151 -39.78 19.90 7.26
C SER A 151 -39.68 19.95 5.73
N ILE A 152 -39.76 18.80 5.08
CA ILE A 152 -39.84 18.67 3.61
C ILE A 152 -41.11 17.91 3.22
N THR A 153 -41.77 18.36 2.15
CA THR A 153 -42.99 17.75 1.60
C THR A 153 -42.68 17.18 0.21
N PHE A 154 -43.08 15.94 -0.04
CA PHE A 154 -42.92 15.26 -1.31
C PHE A 154 -44.29 15.11 -2.00
N PRO A 155 -44.44 15.54 -3.27
CA PRO A 155 -45.65 15.31 -4.06
C PRO A 155 -45.75 13.85 -4.53
N LYS A 156 -46.94 13.42 -4.98
CA LYS A 156 -47.20 12.10 -5.57
C LYS A 156 -46.30 11.88 -6.81
N PRO A 157 -45.66 10.70 -6.99
CA PRO A 157 -45.00 10.35 -8.24
C PRO A 157 -46.03 10.23 -9.38
N GLU A 158 -45.84 10.95 -10.49
CA GLU A 158 -46.68 10.80 -11.69
C GLU A 158 -46.40 9.44 -12.36
N GLU A 159 -47.45 8.68 -12.68
CA GLU A 159 -47.32 7.41 -13.40
C GLU A 159 -46.79 7.64 -14.83
N PRO A 160 -45.82 6.86 -15.31
CA PRO A 160 -45.35 6.96 -16.68
C PRO A 160 -46.45 6.51 -17.64
N ALA A 161 -46.84 7.39 -18.57
CA ALA A 161 -47.86 7.14 -19.58
C ALA A 161 -47.50 5.93 -20.48
N ALA A 162 -48.37 4.92 -20.51
CA ALA A 162 -48.20 3.72 -21.32
C ALA A 162 -48.31 4.02 -22.83
N THR A 163 -47.21 3.86 -23.56
CA THR A 163 -47.16 3.96 -25.02
C THR A 163 -47.76 2.72 -25.68
N LYS A 164 -48.97 2.86 -26.23
CA LYS A 164 -49.59 1.85 -27.13
C LYS A 164 -49.05 2.00 -28.55
N ALA A 165 -48.43 0.95 -29.07
CA ALA A 165 -48.08 0.81 -30.48
C ALA A 165 -49.34 0.59 -31.34
N LYS A 166 -49.54 1.44 -32.35
CA LYS A 166 -50.32 1.12 -33.56
C LYS A 166 -49.67 1.78 -34.77
N GLY A 167 -49.26 0.94 -35.73
CA GLY A 167 -48.82 1.38 -37.04
C GLY A 167 -49.98 1.74 -37.97
N LYS A 168 -49.73 2.67 -38.90
CA LYS A 168 -50.06 2.58 -40.33
C LYS A 168 -49.58 3.81 -41.09
N GLN A 169 -48.84 3.54 -42.16
CA GLN A 169 -48.84 4.16 -43.50
C GLN A 169 -49.37 5.59 -43.65
N ASN A 170 -48.60 6.49 -44.29
CA ASN A 170 -48.89 6.88 -45.68
C ASN A 170 -47.83 7.72 -46.39
N LYS A 171 -47.83 7.51 -47.71
CA LYS A 171 -47.11 8.14 -48.82
C LYS A 171 -47.31 9.66 -48.94
N VAL A 172 -46.21 10.33 -49.32
CA VAL A 172 -46.00 11.21 -50.51
C VAL A 172 -47.18 12.06 -50.98
N THR A 173 -47.01 13.40 -51.13
CA THR A 173 -46.86 14.12 -52.44
C THR A 173 -46.90 15.67 -52.28
N GLN A 174 -45.83 16.32 -52.81
CA GLN A 174 -45.68 17.65 -53.45
C GLN A 174 -46.39 18.93 -52.94
N LYS A 175 -45.64 20.04 -52.84
CA LYS A 175 -45.60 21.09 -53.91
C LYS A 175 -44.51 22.15 -53.70
N ASN A 176 -44.19 22.80 -54.81
CA ASN A 176 -42.96 23.50 -55.19
C ASN A 176 -43.23 25.01 -55.45
N ILE A 177 -42.20 25.85 -55.24
CA ILE A 177 -41.72 26.98 -56.12
C ILE A 177 -42.36 28.41 -56.03
N ALA A 178 -41.55 29.34 -55.46
CA ALA A 178 -41.01 30.67 -55.92
C ALA A 178 -41.89 31.95 -56.06
N PRO A 179 -41.35 33.19 -56.35
CA PRO A 179 -39.98 33.80 -56.20
C PRO A 179 -39.92 35.30 -55.69
N SER A 180 -38.69 35.86 -55.59
CA SER A 180 -38.19 37.24 -55.93
C SER A 180 -37.81 38.35 -54.90
N VAL A 181 -36.49 38.70 -54.93
CA VAL A 181 -35.56 39.89 -54.70
C VAL A 181 -36.14 41.36 -54.78
N PRO A 182 -35.43 42.53 -54.60
CA PRO A 182 -34.08 42.96 -54.06
C PRO A 182 -33.96 44.29 -53.21
N GLY A 183 -32.73 44.60 -52.72
CA GLY A 183 -32.10 45.95 -52.48
C GLY A 183 -32.27 46.59 -51.07
N ASP A 184 -31.34 47.29 -50.39
CA ASP A 184 -30.08 48.02 -50.70
C ASP A 184 -29.19 48.15 -49.43
N GLY A 185 -27.85 48.32 -49.57
CA GLY A 185 -26.86 48.56 -48.49
C GLY A 185 -26.69 50.04 -48.09
N PRO A 186 -25.51 50.57 -47.67
CA PRO A 186 -24.29 50.03 -47.02
C PRO A 186 -23.85 50.95 -45.81
N PRO A 187 -22.55 51.23 -45.49
CA PRO A 187 -21.57 50.48 -44.68
C PRO A 187 -20.94 51.26 -43.49
N ASP A 188 -20.04 50.59 -42.76
CA ASP A 188 -19.07 51.07 -41.73
C ASP A 188 -18.27 52.35 -42.09
N PRO A 189 -17.63 53.06 -41.12
CA PRO A 189 -16.24 52.73 -40.76
C PRO A 189 -15.81 52.91 -39.28
N ASP A 190 -14.92 52.01 -38.92
CA ASP A 190 -13.78 51.95 -37.97
C ASP A 190 -13.30 53.15 -37.10
N PRO A 191 -12.49 52.84 -36.05
CA PRO A 191 -12.15 53.68 -34.90
C PRO A 191 -10.72 54.27 -34.96
N ALA A 192 -10.38 55.16 -34.01
CA ALA A 192 -9.05 55.40 -33.38
C ALA A 192 -9.00 56.83 -32.72
N PRO A 193 -7.91 57.29 -32.04
CA PRO A 193 -7.36 56.76 -30.78
C PRO A 193 -6.74 57.85 -29.84
N LEU A 194 -6.05 57.37 -28.78
CA LEU A 194 -4.84 57.91 -28.09
C LEU A 194 -4.88 59.06 -27.04
N ASP A 195 -4.15 58.74 -25.96
CA ASP A 195 -3.18 59.52 -25.18
C ASP A 195 -3.55 60.65 -24.21
N GLY A 196 -3.12 60.49 -22.95
CA GLY A 196 -1.93 61.24 -22.51
C GLY A 196 -1.99 62.09 -21.23
N VAL A 197 -1.29 61.60 -20.18
CA VAL A 197 -0.26 62.30 -19.35
C VAL A 197 -0.64 63.33 -18.25
N ALA A 198 0.08 63.18 -17.11
CA ALA A 198 0.60 64.15 -16.12
C ALA A 198 -0.08 64.36 -14.73
N GLU A 199 0.59 63.79 -13.71
CA GLU A 199 1.28 64.43 -12.56
C GLU A 199 0.58 65.40 -11.56
N THR A 200 0.40 64.89 -10.31
CA THR A 200 0.75 65.42 -8.94
C THR A 200 0.53 66.90 -8.53
N PRO A 201 0.68 67.29 -7.24
CA PRO A 201 0.30 66.71 -5.93
C PRO A 201 -0.43 67.77 -5.02
N ARG A 202 -0.97 67.39 -3.83
CA ARG A 202 -0.95 68.20 -2.57
C ARG A 202 -1.79 67.59 -1.42
N ARG A 203 -1.12 67.35 -0.30
CA ARG A 203 -1.63 67.44 1.11
C ARG A 203 -1.47 68.91 1.57
N PRO A 204 -2.14 69.44 2.64
CA PRO A 204 -2.11 68.85 4.00
C PRO A 204 -3.35 69.06 4.92
N ASP A 205 -3.38 68.24 5.96
CA ASP A 205 -3.81 68.40 7.37
C ASP A 205 -4.94 69.37 7.79
N THR A 206 -5.92 68.82 8.53
CA THR A 206 -6.35 69.34 9.85
C THR A 206 -7.30 68.36 10.56
N ALA A 207 -7.00 68.06 11.83
CA ALA A 207 -7.91 67.50 12.83
C ALA A 207 -8.41 68.67 13.74
N PRO A 208 -9.13 68.48 14.87
CA PRO A 208 -10.01 67.40 15.37
C PRO A 208 -11.38 67.94 15.89
N ALA A 209 -12.32 67.05 16.29
CA ALA A 209 -13.06 67.11 17.58
C ALA A 209 -14.51 66.58 17.56
N LYS A 210 -14.74 65.65 18.50
CA LYS A 210 -15.85 65.50 19.47
C LYS A 210 -17.30 65.22 19.02
N SER A 211 -17.80 64.17 19.69
CA SER A 211 -19.13 63.98 20.28
C SER A 211 -20.29 63.59 19.36
N ARG A 212 -20.85 62.38 19.57
CA ARG A 212 -22.12 62.21 20.28
C ARG A 212 -22.46 60.73 20.46
N SER A 213 -23.03 60.46 21.61
CA SER A 213 -23.59 59.19 22.08
C SER A 213 -24.97 58.90 21.48
N LEU A 214 -25.37 57.63 21.63
CA LEU A 214 -26.73 57.06 21.71
C LEU A 214 -27.21 56.15 20.54
N PRO A 215 -28.12 55.19 20.84
CA PRO A 215 -28.03 53.78 20.43
C PRO A 215 -29.11 53.38 19.42
N ARG A 216 -28.98 52.18 18.82
CA ARG A 216 -30.05 51.26 18.36
C ARG A 216 -29.42 50.12 17.57
N ASP A 217 -29.63 48.88 18.02
CA ASP A 217 -30.64 47.92 17.55
C ASP A 217 -30.28 47.24 16.21
N ARG A 218 -30.36 45.91 16.27
CA ARG A 218 -30.56 44.88 15.24
C ARG A 218 -30.53 45.33 13.78
N ASP A 219 -29.72 44.66 12.96
CA ASP A 219 -30.26 43.79 11.90
C ASP A 219 -29.20 42.85 11.30
N ALA A 220 -29.72 41.72 10.83
CA ALA A 220 -29.02 40.56 10.31
C ALA A 220 -28.34 40.85 8.96
N TYR A 221 -27.10 40.37 8.79
CA TYR A 221 -26.44 40.29 7.49
C TYR A 221 -26.44 38.85 6.96
N THR A 222 -27.21 38.68 5.90
CA THR A 222 -27.21 37.58 4.93
C THR A 222 -25.88 37.52 4.19
N THR A 223 -25.20 36.37 4.23
CA THR A 223 -24.02 36.09 3.40
C THR A 223 -24.43 35.47 2.05
N PRO A 224 -23.91 35.93 0.91
CA PRO A 224 -24.24 35.38 -0.41
C PRO A 224 -23.47 34.08 -0.73
N GLN A 225 -24.17 33.13 -1.34
CA GLN A 225 -23.65 31.86 -1.88
C GLN A 225 -22.99 32.06 -3.26
N PRO A 226 -21.93 31.31 -3.62
CA PRO A 226 -21.31 31.34 -4.95
C PRO A 226 -22.06 30.45 -5.96
N LYS A 227 -22.13 30.93 -7.20
CA LYS A 227 -22.83 30.32 -8.34
C LYS A 227 -22.02 29.16 -8.96
N GLU A 228 -22.63 27.98 -9.06
CA GLU A 228 -22.15 26.87 -9.89
C GLU A 228 -22.56 27.06 -11.37
N VAL A 229 -21.61 26.87 -12.27
CA VAL A 229 -21.79 26.88 -13.73
C VAL A 229 -22.13 25.47 -14.21
N ARG A 230 -23.29 25.30 -14.85
CA ARG A 230 -23.72 24.09 -15.56
C ARG A 230 -23.46 24.24 -17.06
N HIS A 231 -22.87 23.25 -17.71
CA HIS A 231 -23.03 23.04 -19.15
C HIS A 231 -23.36 21.58 -19.48
N THR A 232 -24.27 21.47 -20.45
CA THR A 232 -25.15 20.36 -20.83
C THR A 232 -24.54 19.44 -21.91
N LYS A 233 -24.83 18.14 -21.82
CA LYS A 233 -24.67 17.14 -22.89
C LYS A 233 -25.95 17.07 -23.74
N ALA A 234 -25.83 17.12 -25.08
CA ALA A 234 -26.80 16.57 -26.03
C ALA A 234 -26.15 16.41 -27.43
N TYR A 235 -26.62 15.40 -28.18
CA TYR A 235 -26.30 15.05 -29.59
C TYR A 235 -25.07 14.17 -29.88
N ARG A 236 -25.30 12.85 -30.02
CA ARG A 236 -24.51 11.94 -30.88
C ARG A 236 -25.45 10.92 -31.53
N GLY A 237 -25.59 11.00 -32.85
CA GLY A 237 -26.31 10.03 -33.68
C GLY A 237 -26.33 10.52 -35.13
N LYS A 238 -25.71 9.72 -36.03
CA LYS A 238 -25.49 9.89 -37.49
C LYS A 238 -24.11 10.45 -37.90
N ALA A 239 -23.14 9.55 -38.10
CA ALA A 239 -21.92 9.81 -38.87
C ALA A 239 -21.23 8.49 -39.29
N TYR A 240 -21.96 7.54 -39.89
CA TYR A 240 -21.37 6.28 -40.39
C TYR A 240 -21.59 6.02 -41.89
N ASN A 241 -22.36 6.85 -42.61
CA ASN A 241 -22.68 6.62 -44.03
C ASN A 241 -22.05 7.62 -45.02
N GLU A 242 -21.27 8.62 -44.55
CA GLU A 242 -20.75 9.69 -45.44
C GLU A 242 -19.26 9.51 -45.81
N VAL A 243 -18.55 8.54 -45.22
CA VAL A 243 -17.10 8.35 -45.48
C VAL A 243 -16.82 7.36 -46.62
N GLN A 244 -17.79 6.53 -47.02
CA GLN A 244 -17.60 5.58 -48.14
C GLN A 244 -17.68 6.19 -49.55
N GLN A 245 -18.01 7.49 -49.71
CA GLN A 245 -18.21 8.12 -51.02
C GLN A 245 -17.12 9.14 -51.44
N ALA A 246 -16.04 9.30 -50.68
CA ALA A 246 -15.02 10.33 -50.95
C ALA A 246 -13.63 9.81 -51.39
N ALA A 247 -13.49 8.52 -51.71
CA ALA A 247 -12.19 7.91 -52.07
C ALA A 247 -12.07 7.52 -53.55
N GLU A 248 -12.67 8.29 -54.45
CA GLU A 248 -12.53 8.10 -55.90
C GLU A 248 -12.31 9.46 -56.57
N LEU A 249 -11.05 9.93 -56.59
CA LEU A 249 -10.42 10.85 -57.57
C LEU A 249 -9.16 11.51 -56.97
N GLN A 250 -7.96 11.04 -57.34
CA GLN A 250 -6.94 11.82 -58.08
C GLN A 250 -5.57 11.14 -58.09
N GLN A 251 -4.98 11.13 -59.29
CA GLN A 251 -3.66 10.59 -59.66
C GLN A 251 -2.66 11.75 -59.90
N LEU A 252 -1.39 11.49 -59.55
CA LEU A 252 -0.10 12.02 -60.11
C LEU A 252 0.35 13.47 -59.81
N PRO A 253 1.66 13.84 -59.97
CA PRO A 253 2.91 13.05 -60.17
C PRO A 253 4.15 13.43 -59.30
N ASP A 254 5.21 12.62 -59.39
CA ASP A 254 6.60 12.78 -58.90
C ASP A 254 7.29 14.13 -59.24
N PRO A 255 8.35 14.53 -58.48
CA PRO A 255 9.71 14.40 -59.04
C PRO A 255 10.86 14.01 -58.05
N SER A 256 11.80 13.25 -58.61
CA SER A 256 13.28 13.16 -58.43
C SER A 256 14.02 14.36 -57.78
N SER A 257 15.24 14.32 -57.25
CA SER A 257 16.31 13.33 -56.95
C SER A 257 17.46 14.09 -56.23
N ASP A 258 18.54 13.37 -55.87
CA ASP A 258 19.91 13.83 -55.53
C ASP A 258 20.15 14.22 -54.05
N ASP A 259 21.25 13.92 -53.35
CA ASP A 259 22.38 12.99 -53.45
C ASP A 259 23.22 13.19 -52.16
N LEU A 260 24.22 12.32 -51.92
CA LEU A 260 25.39 12.47 -51.01
C LEU A 260 25.37 11.80 -49.62
N ASP A 261 25.90 10.58 -49.62
CA ASP A 261 26.89 10.04 -48.66
C ASP A 261 28.29 10.07 -49.38
N PRO A 262 29.50 9.82 -48.79
CA PRO A 262 29.76 8.99 -47.59
C PRO A 262 30.98 9.35 -46.68
N ALA A 263 31.10 8.56 -45.59
CA ALA A 263 32.31 8.02 -44.94
C ALA A 263 33.22 8.93 -44.08
N THR A 264 33.65 8.45 -42.89
CA THR A 264 34.99 7.85 -42.63
C THR A 264 35.09 7.27 -41.19
N LYS A 265 35.68 6.07 -41.03
CA LYS A 265 36.21 5.48 -39.77
C LYS A 265 37.57 6.10 -39.37
N PRO A 266 38.17 5.75 -38.22
CA PRO A 266 39.19 4.67 -38.26
C PRO A 266 39.31 3.78 -37.00
N ASP A 267 39.95 2.62 -37.23
CA ASP A 267 40.59 1.68 -36.29
C ASP A 267 41.62 2.40 -35.37
N GLY A 268 42.05 1.98 -34.18
CA GLY A 268 42.38 0.67 -33.63
C GLY A 268 43.84 0.72 -33.08
N VAL A 269 44.17 -0.16 -32.13
CA VAL A 269 45.52 -0.71 -31.81
C VAL A 269 46.21 -0.34 -30.46
N ASN A 270 46.43 -1.41 -29.68
CA ASN A 270 47.56 -1.79 -28.79
C ASN A 270 47.56 -1.59 -27.27
N ALA A 271 48.16 -2.61 -26.63
CA ALA A 271 48.13 -2.96 -25.23
C ALA A 271 49.55 -3.28 -24.68
N ILE A 272 49.66 -3.29 -23.33
CA ILE A 272 50.62 -3.98 -22.43
C ILE A 272 52.04 -3.32 -22.26
N PRO A 273 52.81 -3.52 -21.14
CA PRO A 273 52.58 -3.45 -19.67
C PRO A 273 53.63 -2.56 -18.93
N LEU A 274 53.51 -2.33 -17.60
CA LEU A 274 54.69 -2.32 -16.70
C LEU A 274 54.35 -2.33 -15.19
N LYS A 275 55.04 -3.21 -14.45
CA LYS A 275 55.18 -3.21 -12.97
C LYS A 275 56.26 -2.21 -12.54
N ALA A 276 56.10 -1.52 -11.41
CA ALA A 276 57.16 -1.27 -10.43
C ALA A 276 56.63 -0.60 -9.15
N ALA A 277 57.18 -1.02 -8.01
CA ALA A 277 56.94 -0.52 -6.67
C ALA A 277 57.79 0.73 -6.35
N VAL A 278 57.31 1.68 -5.53
CA VAL A 278 58.13 2.60 -4.71
C VAL A 278 57.35 3.07 -3.47
N ASN A 279 58.08 3.18 -2.35
CA ASN A 279 57.72 3.56 -0.98
C ASN A 279 57.32 5.03 -0.75
N GLY A 280 56.44 5.24 0.25
CA GLY A 280 56.37 6.38 1.22
C GLY A 280 55.88 7.76 0.73
N PRO A 281 55.61 8.76 1.61
CA PRO A 281 55.72 8.79 3.08
C PRO A 281 54.53 9.45 3.86
N ASN A 282 54.65 9.45 5.19
CA ASN A 282 53.78 9.97 6.26
C ASN A 282 53.40 11.48 6.20
N PRO A 283 52.34 11.91 6.91
CA PRO A 283 51.83 13.28 6.94
C PRO A 283 52.59 14.21 7.94
N PRO A 284 52.54 15.54 7.75
CA PRO A 284 53.38 16.48 8.48
C PRO A 284 52.80 16.92 9.84
N GLU A 285 53.73 17.00 10.79
CA GLU A 285 53.69 17.60 12.11
C GLU A 285 53.68 19.15 12.00
N LYS A 286 52.94 19.85 12.86
CA LYS A 286 52.95 21.33 12.94
C LYS A 286 53.46 21.82 14.29
N GLU A 287 54.43 22.71 14.17
CA GLU A 287 55.28 23.32 15.18
C GLU A 287 54.56 24.23 16.18
N VAL A 288 55.10 24.20 17.39
CA VAL A 288 54.90 25.16 18.49
C VAL A 288 55.85 26.34 18.27
N ILE A 289 55.34 27.57 18.29
CA ILE A 289 56.17 28.78 18.35
C ILE A 289 55.98 29.45 19.71
N ASP A 290 57.11 29.60 20.39
CA ASP A 290 57.33 30.25 21.67
C ASP A 290 57.85 31.68 21.40
N LEU A 291 57.25 32.71 22.00
CA LEU A 291 57.75 34.08 21.93
C LEU A 291 57.58 34.78 23.27
N THR A 292 58.67 34.76 24.02
CA THR A 292 58.98 35.56 25.21
C THR A 292 59.33 36.99 24.78
N THR A 293 58.71 38.01 25.38
CA THR A 293 59.32 39.35 25.46
C THR A 293 58.96 40.01 26.79
N LYS A 294 60.02 40.50 27.44
CA LYS A 294 60.10 41.01 28.80
C LYS A 294 60.32 42.53 28.71
N GLU A 295 59.58 43.33 29.48
CA GLU A 295 59.90 44.74 29.72
C GLU A 295 59.56 45.12 31.17
N GLU A 296 60.38 46.00 31.75
CA GLU A 296 60.70 46.09 33.17
C GLU A 296 60.31 47.46 33.79
N SER A 297 59.76 47.43 35.03
CA SER A 297 59.79 48.45 36.11
C SER A 297 58.91 49.74 36.02
N PRO A 298 58.51 50.41 37.14
CA PRO A 298 59.14 50.46 38.50
C PRO A 298 58.17 50.29 39.72
N PRO A 299 58.66 50.34 40.99
CA PRO A 299 57.99 49.79 42.17
C PRO A 299 57.26 50.82 43.03
N ALA A 300 56.14 50.42 43.65
CA ALA A 300 55.53 51.17 44.76
C ALA A 300 54.80 50.26 45.77
N THR A 301 55.37 50.22 46.98
CA THR A 301 54.76 50.18 48.33
C THR A 301 53.75 49.07 48.71
N PRO A 302 53.98 48.34 49.82
CA PRO A 302 53.11 47.23 50.25
C PRO A 302 51.83 47.73 50.92
N ILE A 303 50.68 47.36 50.35
CA ILE A 303 49.37 47.47 51.01
C ILE A 303 49.07 46.10 51.67
N PRO A 304 48.54 46.06 52.91
CA PRO A 304 48.31 44.81 53.62
C PRO A 304 47.32 43.92 52.85
N PRO A 305 47.44 42.59 52.90
CA PRO A 305 46.48 41.70 52.28
C PRO A 305 45.13 41.87 52.98
N ALA A 306 44.19 42.53 52.29
CA ALA A 306 42.79 42.42 52.62
C ALA A 306 42.44 40.94 52.54
N GLN A 307 42.05 40.39 53.69
CA GLN A 307 41.54 39.04 53.81
C GLN A 307 40.41 38.87 52.80
N LEU A 308 40.68 38.10 51.74
CA LEU A 308 39.65 37.46 50.95
C LEU A 308 38.81 36.63 51.93
N PRO A 309 37.50 36.87 52.04
CA PRO A 309 36.67 36.01 52.86
C PRO A 309 36.77 34.60 52.27
N GLU A 310 37.25 33.67 53.09
CA GLU A 310 37.14 32.24 52.82
C GLU A 310 35.67 31.92 52.60
N SER A 311 35.27 31.82 51.33
CA SER A 311 33.93 31.47 50.90
C SER A 311 33.71 29.98 51.13
N ASN A 312 33.42 29.62 52.38
CA ASN A 312 32.63 28.44 52.72
C ASN A 312 31.14 28.70 52.42
N GLU A 313 30.83 29.14 51.19
CA GLU A 313 29.47 29.17 50.66
C GLU A 313 29.22 27.84 49.94
N GLY A 314 28.65 26.89 50.67
CA GLY A 314 28.07 25.70 50.05
C GLY A 314 27.05 26.12 49.00
N SER A 315 27.31 25.81 47.73
CA SER A 315 26.38 25.81 46.59
C SER A 315 25.16 26.72 46.80
N ALA A 316 25.34 28.04 46.75
CA ALA A 316 24.24 28.99 46.83
C ALA A 316 23.13 28.57 45.84
N GLU A 317 21.97 28.19 46.37
CA GLU A 317 20.84 27.68 45.60
C GLU A 317 20.51 28.66 44.49
N LEU A 318 20.76 28.27 43.23
CA LEU A 318 20.43 29.11 42.08
C LEU A 318 18.92 29.31 42.07
N LYS A 319 18.47 30.54 42.34
CA LYS A 319 17.06 30.89 42.24
C LYS A 319 16.56 30.67 40.80
N ALA A 320 15.46 29.94 40.67
CA ALA A 320 14.82 29.74 39.39
C ALA A 320 14.18 31.03 38.87
N GLY A 321 14.21 31.22 37.54
CA GLY A 321 13.76 32.43 36.87
C GLY A 321 14.76 33.59 36.96
N TRP A 322 14.66 34.53 36.00
CA TRP A 322 15.53 35.70 35.90
C TRP A 322 14.80 36.86 35.21
N GLY A 323 14.61 37.99 35.90
CA GLY A 323 13.95 39.17 35.33
C GLY A 323 12.58 38.84 34.71
N GLN A 324 12.47 38.95 33.39
CA GLN A 324 11.26 38.65 32.61
C GLN A 324 11.05 37.16 32.30
N PHE A 325 12.04 36.32 32.59
CA PHE A 325 12.00 34.88 32.35
C PHE A 325 11.46 34.17 33.59
N LEU A 326 10.29 33.56 33.45
CA LEU A 326 9.66 32.84 34.55
C LEU A 326 10.30 31.45 34.73
N PRO A 327 10.28 30.92 35.96
CA PRO A 327 10.63 29.53 36.21
C PRO A 327 9.72 28.56 35.42
N LEU A 328 10.27 27.43 34.99
CA LEU A 328 9.53 26.42 34.22
C LEU A 328 8.35 25.84 34.99
N ASN A 329 8.47 25.68 36.31
CA ASN A 329 7.38 25.18 37.15
C ASN A 329 6.21 26.17 37.22
N ASP A 330 6.49 27.47 37.23
CA ASP A 330 5.45 28.51 37.23
C ASP A 330 4.67 28.51 35.91
N ILE A 331 5.37 28.30 34.79
CA ILE A 331 4.73 28.13 33.48
C ILE A 331 3.91 26.83 33.47
N SER A 332 4.42 25.75 34.04
CA SER A 332 3.73 24.44 34.12
C SER A 332 2.50 24.45 35.02
N CYS A 333 2.47 25.31 36.03
CA CYS A 333 1.35 25.45 36.96
C CYS A 333 0.35 26.56 36.55
N SER A 334 0.72 27.44 35.62
CA SER A 334 -0.13 28.58 35.25
C SER A 334 -1.44 28.13 34.58
N THR A 335 -2.59 28.60 35.07
CA THR A 335 -3.90 28.30 34.49
C THR A 335 -4.29 29.26 33.35
N ASP A 336 -3.50 30.31 33.13
CA ASP A 336 -3.77 31.34 32.13
C ASP A 336 -3.30 30.90 30.73
N THR A 337 -4.25 30.42 29.94
CA THR A 337 -4.00 30.02 28.54
C THR A 337 -3.83 31.21 27.58
N GLY A 338 -4.16 32.44 27.99
CA GLY A 338 -4.08 33.64 27.16
C GLY A 338 -2.73 34.34 27.22
N LYS A 339 -2.06 34.23 28.37
CA LYS A 339 -0.78 34.89 28.64
C LYS A 339 0.37 34.25 27.87
N VAL A 340 1.33 35.12 27.52
CA VAL A 340 2.57 34.75 26.84
C VAL A 340 3.70 34.83 27.86
N TYR A 341 4.54 33.80 27.88
CA TYR A 341 5.65 33.65 28.82
C TYR A 341 6.99 33.62 28.10
N SER A 342 8.05 33.88 28.85
CA SER A 342 9.44 33.67 28.46
C SER A 342 10.11 32.81 29.52
N THR A 343 11.04 31.95 29.13
CA THR A 343 11.79 31.06 30.04
C THR A 343 13.22 30.90 29.56
N ILE A 344 14.13 30.59 30.49
CA ILE A 344 15.48 30.09 30.20
C ILE A 344 15.57 28.72 30.87
N GLY A 345 16.05 27.71 30.15
CA GLY A 345 16.15 26.36 30.70
C GLY A 345 17.22 25.53 30.00
N VAL A 346 17.75 24.55 30.71
CA VAL A 346 18.71 23.58 30.20
C VAL A 346 17.99 22.53 29.38
N VAL A 347 18.52 22.22 28.19
CA VAL A 347 17.93 21.24 27.28
C VAL A 347 18.25 19.83 27.75
N THR A 348 17.22 19.10 28.19
CA THR A 348 17.34 17.69 28.58
C THR A 348 17.05 16.76 27.41
N HIS A 349 16.25 17.20 26.44
CA HIS A 349 15.92 16.42 25.26
C HIS A 349 15.37 17.31 24.14
N ALA A 350 15.85 17.13 22.91
CA ALA A 350 15.30 17.77 21.72
C ALA A 350 14.95 16.69 20.68
N ARG A 351 13.78 16.83 20.04
CA ARG A 351 13.42 16.01 18.87
C ARG A 351 13.88 16.70 17.60
N ASP A 352 14.06 15.90 16.54
CA ASP A 352 14.26 16.42 15.19
C ASP A 352 13.06 17.25 14.73
N VAL A 353 13.34 18.23 13.87
CA VAL A 353 12.28 19.01 13.21
C VAL A 353 11.51 18.08 12.26
N THR A 354 10.19 18.05 12.45
CA THR A 354 9.25 17.23 11.68
C THR A 354 8.16 18.10 11.07
N GLU A 355 7.69 17.74 9.88
CA GLU A 355 6.56 18.40 9.24
C GLU A 355 5.24 17.84 9.79
N THR A 356 4.34 18.72 10.17
CA THR A 356 3.00 18.38 10.68
C THR A 356 2.02 18.17 9.53
N ARG A 357 0.83 17.63 9.84
CA ARG A 357 -0.25 17.47 8.84
C ARG A 357 -0.67 18.78 8.17
N THR A 358 -0.48 19.92 8.84
CA THR A 358 -0.78 21.26 8.30
C THR A 358 0.37 21.83 7.47
N LYS A 359 1.40 21.02 7.16
CA LYS A 359 2.65 21.43 6.49
C LYS A 359 3.45 22.46 7.26
N GLU A 360 3.19 22.63 8.56
CA GLU A 360 4.03 23.44 9.44
C GLU A 360 5.16 22.57 9.98
N LEU A 361 6.36 23.13 10.04
CA LEU A 361 7.50 22.53 10.71
C LEU A 361 7.27 22.62 12.22
N SER A 362 7.58 21.55 12.92
CA SER A 362 7.43 21.47 14.37
C SER A 362 8.63 20.82 15.02
N GLN A 363 8.93 21.28 16.22
CA GLN A 363 9.98 20.70 17.05
C GLN A 363 9.58 20.73 18.51
N ARG A 364 9.83 19.64 19.21
CA ARG A 364 9.57 19.53 20.65
C ARG A 364 10.87 19.43 21.41
N VAL A 365 11.07 20.35 22.35
CA VAL A 365 12.19 20.37 23.28
C VAL A 365 11.68 20.17 24.70
N HIS A 366 12.50 19.58 25.56
CA HIS A 366 12.25 19.50 26.99
C HIS A 366 13.34 20.28 27.73
N LEU A 367 12.89 21.15 28.63
CA LEU A 367 13.75 22.04 29.38
C LEU A 367 13.70 21.73 30.88
N SER A 368 14.79 22.03 31.58
CA SER A 368 14.88 21.97 33.04
C SER A 368 15.49 23.24 33.61
N ASP A 369 15.07 23.61 34.81
CA ASP A 369 15.65 24.69 35.60
C ASP A 369 15.56 24.32 37.10
N PRO A 370 16.05 25.16 38.02
CA PRO A 370 16.00 24.87 39.44
C PRO A 370 14.59 24.82 40.05
N SER A 371 13.55 25.32 39.36
CA SER A 371 12.17 25.27 39.88
C SER A 371 11.48 23.95 39.63
N CYS A 372 11.97 23.19 38.66
CA CYS A 372 11.39 21.91 38.39
C CYS A 372 11.69 20.95 39.56
N PRO A 373 10.68 20.21 40.04
CA PRO A 373 10.81 19.37 41.23
C PRO A 373 11.89 18.30 41.01
N SER A 374 13.05 18.48 41.66
CA SER A 374 14.30 17.73 41.42
C SER A 374 14.92 17.15 42.69
N ALA A 375 14.21 17.07 43.82
CA ALA A 375 14.81 16.48 45.04
C ALA A 375 14.46 14.99 45.23
N ASP A 376 13.20 14.59 45.05
CA ASP A 376 12.75 13.25 45.50
C ASP A 376 12.35 12.30 44.37
N ALA A 377 12.16 12.78 43.14
CA ALA A 377 11.88 11.92 42.00
C ALA A 377 13.20 11.29 41.51
N PRO A 378 13.26 9.95 41.32
CA PRO A 378 14.49 9.30 40.84
C PRO A 378 14.98 10.00 39.57
N LEU A 379 16.20 10.55 39.62
CA LEU A 379 16.78 11.38 38.56
C LEU A 379 16.73 10.71 37.17
N ALA A 380 16.65 9.38 37.12
CA ALA A 380 16.50 8.60 35.89
C ALA A 380 15.21 8.89 35.07
N ASN A 381 14.13 9.37 35.71
CA ASN A 381 12.83 9.60 35.05
C ASN A 381 12.54 11.06 34.75
N TYR A 382 13.47 11.94 35.06
CA TYR A 382 13.24 13.37 34.97
C TYR A 382 13.34 13.85 33.51
N LYS A 383 12.19 14.19 32.92
CA LYS A 383 12.08 14.57 31.50
C LYS A 383 12.11 16.05 31.24
N GLY A 384 12.03 16.90 32.26
CA GLY A 384 11.85 18.35 32.10
C GLY A 384 10.48 18.72 31.53
N HIS A 385 10.24 20.02 31.40
CA HIS A 385 9.02 20.61 30.85
C HIS A 385 9.04 20.62 29.32
N GLY A 386 8.04 20.00 28.68
CA GLY A 386 7.97 19.87 27.23
C GLY A 386 7.33 21.09 26.54
N ILE A 387 8.07 21.70 25.62
CA ILE A 387 7.64 22.86 24.83
C ILE A 387 7.67 22.48 23.33
N THR A 388 6.57 22.71 22.62
CA THR A 388 6.48 22.47 21.17
C THR A 388 6.50 23.79 20.42
N MET A 389 7.40 23.92 19.44
CA MET A 389 7.62 25.12 18.66
C MET A 389 7.22 24.83 17.21
N PHE A 390 6.61 25.83 16.55
CA PHE A 390 6.15 25.72 15.16
C PHE A 390 6.78 26.81 14.30
N ALA A 391 7.10 26.48 13.05
CA ALA A 391 7.54 27.42 12.01
C ALA A 391 6.91 27.05 10.67
N LYS A 392 6.50 28.03 9.87
CA LYS A 392 5.79 27.76 8.59
C LYS A 392 6.71 27.51 7.40
N ARG A 393 7.92 28.07 7.40
CA ARG A 393 8.73 28.23 6.17
C ARG A 393 10.11 27.62 6.26
N TYR A 394 10.90 28.08 7.23
CA TYR A 394 12.31 27.75 7.33
C TYR A 394 12.54 26.82 8.51
N ARG A 395 13.28 25.74 8.26
CA ARG A 395 13.66 24.76 9.30
C ARG A 395 14.58 25.40 10.33
N GLU A 396 15.43 26.31 9.87
CA GLU A 396 16.44 27.06 10.62
C GLU A 396 15.82 28.09 11.56
N TRP A 397 14.53 28.39 11.44
CA TRP A 397 13.79 29.17 12.43
C TRP A 397 13.44 28.38 13.68
N LEU A 398 13.65 27.07 13.71
CA LEU A 398 13.49 26.21 14.89
C LEU A 398 14.89 25.89 15.47
N PRO A 399 15.08 25.96 16.80
CA PRO A 399 16.40 25.77 17.41
C PRO A 399 16.89 24.33 17.26
N SER A 400 18.17 24.08 17.04
CA SER A 400 18.72 22.70 17.05
C SER A 400 19.67 22.48 18.23
N PRO A 401 19.19 22.52 19.50
CA PRO A 401 20.05 22.44 20.66
C PRO A 401 20.48 21.00 20.95
N LYS A 402 21.66 20.85 21.56
CA LYS A 402 22.17 19.60 22.11
C LYS A 402 21.73 19.42 23.56
N HIS A 403 21.87 18.20 24.07
CA HIS A 403 21.71 17.94 25.49
C HIS A 403 22.72 18.78 26.29
N GLY A 404 22.26 19.46 27.34
CA GLY A 404 23.10 20.30 28.21
C GLY A 404 23.24 21.76 27.73
N ASP A 405 22.86 22.07 26.49
CA ASP A 405 22.79 23.46 26.03
C ASP A 405 21.71 24.23 26.81
N ILE A 406 21.83 25.56 26.88
CA ILE A 406 20.81 26.41 27.50
C ILE A 406 19.99 27.09 26.43
N LEU A 407 18.68 26.88 26.46
CA LEU A 407 17.74 27.45 25.50
C LEU A 407 16.98 28.61 26.14
N ILE A 408 17.08 29.78 25.52
CA ILE A 408 16.33 30.98 25.86
C ILE A 408 15.11 31.01 24.94
N LEU A 409 13.89 31.00 25.50
CA LEU A 409 12.65 31.00 24.72
C LEU A 409 11.75 32.16 25.14
N LYS A 410 11.21 32.88 24.14
CA LYS A 410 10.11 33.84 24.32
C LYS A 410 8.92 33.45 23.45
N GLY A 411 7.72 33.83 23.89
CA GLY A 411 6.50 33.58 23.12
C GLY A 411 5.73 32.33 23.52
N ILE A 412 6.04 31.74 24.68
CA ILE A 412 5.40 30.50 25.16
C ILE A 412 3.95 30.78 25.53
N LYS A 413 3.02 30.00 24.98
CA LYS A 413 1.60 30.02 25.32
C LYS A 413 1.18 28.65 25.83
N ARG A 414 0.39 28.61 26.90
CA ARG A 414 -0.25 27.35 27.33
C ARG A 414 -1.51 27.10 26.50
N VAL A 415 -1.65 25.88 26.02
CA VAL A 415 -2.82 25.41 25.29
C VAL A 415 -3.38 24.20 26.02
N LYS A 416 -4.69 24.20 26.28
CA LYS A 416 -5.39 23.04 26.81
C LYS A 416 -5.41 21.94 25.75
N ASN A 417 -4.80 20.81 26.05
CA ASN A 417 -4.92 19.65 25.18
C ASN A 417 -6.22 18.93 25.52
N HIS A 418 -7.26 19.18 24.73
CA HIS A 418 -8.59 18.59 24.93
C HIS A 418 -8.59 17.04 24.97
N GLN A 419 -7.58 16.39 24.37
CA GLN A 419 -7.52 14.93 24.31
C GLN A 419 -6.96 14.28 25.60
N PHE A 420 -6.09 14.97 26.34
CA PHE A 420 -5.38 14.39 27.47
C PHE A 420 -5.64 15.09 28.81
N GLY A 421 -6.42 16.18 28.81
CA GLY A 421 -6.67 17.00 29.99
C GLY A 421 -5.45 17.77 30.51
N ASP A 422 -4.28 17.51 29.92
CA ASP A 422 -3.02 18.17 30.26
C ASP A 422 -2.84 19.45 29.43
N HIS A 423 -2.06 20.38 29.96
CA HIS A 423 -1.79 21.66 29.31
C HIS A 423 -0.42 21.62 28.64
N SER A 424 -0.41 21.63 27.31
CA SER A 424 0.82 21.71 26.52
C SER A 424 1.35 23.14 26.44
N SER A 425 2.66 23.31 26.50
CA SER A 425 3.31 24.60 26.21
C SER A 425 3.70 24.65 24.74
N VAL A 426 3.25 25.69 24.04
CA VAL A 426 3.40 25.85 22.61
C VAL A 426 3.94 27.23 22.27
N ILE A 427 4.84 27.31 21.29
CA ILE A 427 5.27 28.56 20.67
C ILE A 427 4.87 28.55 19.19
N PHE A 428 4.02 29.50 18.80
CA PHE A 428 3.62 29.67 17.40
C PHE A 428 4.68 30.49 16.66
N GLY A 429 4.92 30.19 15.38
CA GLY A 429 6.01 30.79 14.60
C GLY A 429 6.03 32.31 14.55
N GLU A 430 4.86 32.96 14.62
CA GLU A 430 4.74 34.43 14.65
C GLU A 430 5.31 35.07 15.93
N LYS A 431 5.31 34.32 17.03
CA LYS A 431 5.77 34.79 18.36
C LYS A 431 7.07 34.13 18.80
N LEU A 432 7.56 33.16 18.03
CA LEU A 432 8.76 32.42 18.33
C LEU A 432 9.96 33.36 18.34
N LYS A 433 10.67 33.42 19.47
CA LYS A 433 12.01 33.99 19.56
C LYS A 433 12.86 33.09 20.44
N TRP A 434 14.07 32.77 19.97
CA TRP A 434 14.96 31.87 20.69
C TRP A 434 16.45 32.19 20.49
N ALA A 435 17.27 31.72 21.42
CA ALA A 435 18.72 31.70 21.33
C ALA A 435 19.26 30.46 22.06
N ILE A 436 20.38 29.91 21.60
CA ILE A 436 21.08 28.81 22.27
C ILE A 436 22.36 29.37 22.89
N TYR A 437 22.55 29.16 24.18
CA TYR A 437 23.81 29.41 24.86
C TYR A 437 24.56 28.08 24.98
N ASP A 438 25.72 28.00 24.34
CA ASP A 438 26.63 26.85 24.42
C ASP A 438 27.53 27.03 25.65
N PRO A 439 27.39 26.20 26.69
CA PRO A 439 28.16 26.33 27.92
C PRO A 439 29.63 25.92 27.76
N VAL A 440 30.00 25.21 26.69
CA VAL A 440 31.37 24.82 26.38
C VAL A 440 32.07 25.96 25.65
N ALA A 441 31.44 26.51 24.63
CA ALA A 441 31.96 27.65 23.88
C ALA A 441 31.80 28.99 24.63
N ASN A 442 31.01 29.02 25.71
CA ASN A 442 30.66 30.22 26.47
C ASN A 442 30.17 31.35 25.55
N SER A 443 29.33 30.98 24.57
CA SER A 443 28.87 31.88 23.52
C SER A 443 27.43 31.58 23.11
N VAL A 444 26.79 32.56 22.48
CA VAL A 444 25.44 32.43 21.95
C VAL A 444 25.52 32.06 20.48
N THR A 445 24.73 31.06 20.09
CA THR A 445 24.59 30.62 18.72
C THR A 445 23.11 30.50 18.32
N HIS A 446 22.85 30.70 17.04
CA HIS A 446 21.56 30.41 16.40
C HIS A 446 21.66 29.23 15.45
N GLY A 447 22.74 28.44 15.55
CA GLY A 447 23.08 27.45 14.53
C GLY A 447 23.47 28.10 13.20
N ASP A 448 23.52 27.29 12.15
CA ASP A 448 23.64 27.80 10.78
C ASP A 448 22.25 28.27 10.30
N PRO A 449 22.06 29.58 10.02
CA PRO A 449 20.79 30.09 9.54
C PRO A 449 20.47 29.64 8.10
N GLY A 450 21.45 29.09 7.38
CA GLY A 450 21.28 28.67 5.99
C GLY A 450 20.72 29.79 5.12
N ASN A 451 19.63 29.49 4.41
CA ASN A 451 18.91 30.46 3.57
C ASN A 451 17.79 31.21 4.32
N ALA A 452 17.62 30.96 5.62
CA ALA A 452 16.54 31.57 6.38
C ALA A 452 16.86 33.05 6.68
N PRO A 453 15.98 33.98 6.31
CA PRO A 453 16.20 35.38 6.61
C PRO A 453 16.13 35.60 8.13
N ARG A 454 16.96 36.50 8.65
CA ARG A 454 16.94 36.88 10.06
C ARG A 454 15.63 37.55 10.49
N GLU A 455 14.98 38.21 9.53
CA GLU A 455 13.70 38.88 9.69
C GLU A 455 12.86 38.67 8.43
N SER A 456 11.56 38.43 8.58
CA SER A 456 10.65 38.27 7.44
C SER A 456 9.33 38.96 7.71
N ALA A 457 8.76 39.60 6.70
CA ALA A 457 7.38 40.09 6.77
C ALA A 457 6.43 38.88 6.83
N ALA A 458 5.47 38.92 7.76
CA ALA A 458 4.42 37.90 7.80
C ALA A 458 3.59 37.95 6.51
N ASP A 459 3.28 36.78 5.95
CA ASP A 459 2.57 36.65 4.66
C ASP A 459 1.17 37.25 4.63
N ASP A 460 0.54 37.34 5.80
CA ASP A 460 -0.90 37.56 5.89
C ASP A 460 -1.29 39.04 5.88
N ASN A 461 -0.73 39.91 5.03
CA ASN A 461 -1.02 41.37 4.98
C ASN A 461 -0.95 42.11 6.35
N ARG A 462 -0.59 41.41 7.41
CA ARG A 462 -0.43 41.87 8.78
C ARG A 462 0.99 42.38 8.83
N ARG A 463 1.16 43.66 9.10
CA ARG A 463 2.46 44.37 9.19
C ARG A 463 3.36 43.87 10.34
N MET A 464 3.32 42.58 10.67
CA MET A 464 4.15 41.97 11.70
C MET A 464 5.42 41.41 11.06
N THR A 465 6.56 41.88 11.54
CA THR A 465 7.87 41.33 11.20
C THR A 465 8.19 40.19 12.17
N ILE A 466 8.42 39.00 11.63
CA ILE A 466 8.84 37.82 12.40
C ILE A 466 10.37 37.89 12.55
N LYS A 467 10.86 37.86 13.80
CA LYS A 467 12.29 37.89 14.16
C LYS A 467 12.60 36.72 15.10
N PRO A 468 12.86 35.51 14.58
CA PRO A 468 12.96 34.30 15.40
C PRO A 468 14.26 34.23 16.21
N PHE A 469 15.32 34.90 15.76
CA PHE A 469 16.62 34.88 16.42
C PHE A 469 16.70 35.98 17.51
N TYR A 470 16.60 35.57 18.77
CA TYR A 470 16.71 36.47 19.93
C TYR A 470 18.18 36.80 20.19
N GLN A 471 18.50 38.08 20.45
CA GLN A 471 19.81 38.50 20.93
C GLN A 471 19.71 38.71 22.45
N PRO A 472 20.26 37.80 23.28
CA PRO A 472 20.23 37.93 24.73
C PRO A 472 21.08 39.10 25.22
N GLU A 473 20.64 39.71 26.33
CA GLU A 473 21.36 40.78 27.02
C GLU A 473 22.45 40.20 27.93
N ASN A 474 23.41 41.02 28.40
CA ASN A 474 24.49 40.55 29.27
C ASN A 474 23.99 39.86 30.55
N ASP A 475 22.88 40.36 31.09
CA ASP A 475 22.23 39.78 32.26
C ASP A 475 21.66 38.38 31.97
N ASP A 476 21.10 38.17 30.77
CA ASP A 476 20.63 36.85 30.33
C ASP A 476 21.81 35.87 30.24
N LEU A 477 22.95 36.31 29.71
CA LEU A 477 24.16 35.49 29.59
C LEU A 477 24.75 35.12 30.95
N LEU A 478 24.75 36.05 31.89
CA LEU A 478 25.20 35.78 33.25
C LEU A 478 24.32 34.73 33.92
N TYR A 479 23.00 34.79 33.73
CA TYR A 479 22.09 33.75 34.22
C TYR A 479 22.32 32.40 33.53
N CYS A 480 22.51 32.36 32.21
CA CYS A 480 22.85 31.15 31.48
C CYS A 480 24.15 30.51 32.02
N LYS A 481 25.19 31.29 32.29
CA LYS A 481 26.42 30.77 32.87
C LYS A 481 26.17 30.09 34.22
N ARG A 482 25.44 30.74 35.13
CA ARG A 482 25.08 30.17 36.45
C ARG A 482 24.22 28.92 36.31
N LEU A 483 23.27 28.92 35.36
CA LEU A 483 22.42 27.77 35.09
C LEU A 483 23.22 26.58 34.54
N SER A 484 24.30 26.82 33.78
CA SER A 484 25.20 25.76 33.31
C SER A 484 26.01 25.14 34.44
N GLU A 485 26.45 25.93 35.41
CA GLU A 485 27.17 25.47 36.60
C GLU A 485 26.25 24.63 37.51
N TRP A 486 25.00 25.08 37.67
CA TRP A 486 23.96 24.31 38.34
C TRP A 486 23.73 22.96 37.65
N TRP A 487 23.59 22.94 36.32
CA TRP A 487 23.35 21.70 35.57
C TRP A 487 24.50 20.71 35.68
N LYS A 488 25.75 21.17 35.60
CA LYS A 488 26.94 20.33 35.83
C LYS A 488 26.91 19.68 37.21
N THR A 489 26.44 20.41 38.22
CA THR A 489 26.28 19.88 39.59
C THR A 489 25.21 18.80 39.63
N VAL A 490 24.08 18.98 38.92
CA VAL A 490 23.01 17.97 38.78
C VAL A 490 23.50 16.72 38.04
N GLU A 491 24.22 16.88 36.93
CA GLU A 491 24.78 15.77 36.16
C GLU A 491 25.82 14.97 36.95
N LYS A 492 26.66 15.66 37.73
CA LYS A 492 27.64 15.03 38.61
C LYS A 492 26.93 14.14 39.66
N LYS A 493 25.95 14.69 40.38
CA LYS A 493 25.13 13.92 41.34
C LYS A 493 24.45 12.73 40.68
N ARG A 494 23.89 12.91 39.48
CA ARG A 494 23.25 11.84 38.70
C ARG A 494 24.23 10.71 38.37
N THR A 495 25.45 11.05 37.99
CA THR A 495 26.48 10.07 37.66
C THR A 495 26.90 9.30 38.91
N GLU A 496 27.09 9.99 40.04
CA GLU A 496 27.42 9.38 41.33
C GLU A 496 26.31 8.43 41.84
N GLU A 497 25.03 8.80 41.70
CA GLU A 497 23.90 7.94 42.10
C GLU A 497 23.70 6.72 41.18
N LEU A 498 23.92 6.88 39.88
CA LEU A 498 23.81 5.79 38.91
C LEU A 498 24.91 4.75 39.12
N ASP A 499 26.12 5.16 39.48
CA ASP A 499 27.26 4.25 39.69
C ASP A 499 27.09 3.38 40.95
N VAL A 500 26.37 3.88 41.98
CA VAL A 500 26.09 3.15 43.22
C VAL A 500 24.95 2.12 43.04
N THR A 501 24.16 2.22 41.96
CA THR A 501 22.94 1.41 41.77
C THR A 501 23.03 0.46 40.57
N VAL A 502 24.18 -0.16 40.32
CA VAL A 502 24.34 -1.21 39.29
C VAL A 502 24.62 -2.57 39.91
N GLN A 503 23.55 -3.25 40.35
CA GLN A 503 23.34 -4.70 40.24
C GLN A 503 22.14 -5.14 41.09
N CYS A 504 20.92 -4.71 40.75
CA CYS A 504 19.70 -5.49 40.98
C CYS A 504 18.48 -4.77 40.35
N SER A 505 17.85 -5.43 39.38
CA SER A 505 16.45 -5.23 38.94
C SER A 505 16.00 -3.81 38.53
N SER A 506 15.93 -3.58 37.22
CA SER A 506 15.34 -2.41 36.55
C SER A 506 13.79 -2.36 36.64
N VAL A 507 13.20 -2.31 37.84
CA VAL A 507 11.75 -2.52 38.02
C VAL A 507 10.95 -1.23 38.30
N ILE A 508 11.55 -0.05 38.44
CA ILE A 508 10.75 1.16 38.73
C ILE A 508 11.27 2.38 37.94
N ALA A 509 10.86 2.51 36.67
CA ALA A 509 11.09 3.72 35.87
C ALA A 509 9.83 4.14 35.10
N GLY A 510 9.12 5.12 35.66
CA GLY A 510 7.82 5.59 35.18
C GLY A 510 7.82 6.13 33.74
N ARG A 511 6.91 5.56 32.95
CA ARG A 511 6.19 6.08 31.76
C ARG A 511 6.95 6.63 30.56
N THR A 512 8.26 6.75 30.60
CA THR A 512 9.01 7.05 29.38
C THR A 512 10.36 6.38 29.34
N GLY A 513 10.36 5.11 29.77
CA GLY A 513 11.45 4.18 29.54
C GLY A 513 11.98 4.36 28.13
N HIS A 514 13.27 4.65 28.02
CA HIS A 514 13.97 4.62 26.76
C HIS A 514 13.59 3.31 26.08
N ARG A 515 13.06 3.39 24.86
CA ARG A 515 12.57 2.21 24.14
C ARG A 515 13.72 1.22 24.03
N ILE A 516 13.47 0.02 24.54
CA ILE A 516 14.50 -1.00 24.68
C ILE A 516 14.45 -1.86 23.43
N HIS A 517 15.63 -2.09 22.84
CA HIS A 517 15.78 -3.12 21.82
C HIS A 517 15.66 -4.49 22.50
N ARG A 518 14.72 -5.32 22.04
CA ARG A 518 14.41 -6.62 22.64
C ARG A 518 14.40 -7.71 21.58
N LEU A 519 14.73 -8.93 22.02
CA LEU A 519 14.53 -10.13 21.23
C LEU A 519 13.04 -10.51 21.21
N ILE A 520 12.58 -11.19 20.17
CA ILE A 520 11.19 -11.66 20.07
C ILE A 520 10.87 -12.57 21.26
N SER A 521 11.80 -13.42 21.72
CA SER A 521 11.67 -14.26 22.92
C SER A 521 11.48 -13.48 24.22
N GLU A 522 11.92 -12.22 24.28
CA GLU A 522 11.89 -11.37 25.47
C GLU A 522 10.70 -10.40 25.47
N THR A 523 9.96 -10.36 24.37
CA THR A 523 8.84 -9.43 24.18
C THR A 523 7.52 -10.07 24.56
N ASN A 524 6.71 -9.33 25.29
CA ASN A 524 5.32 -9.64 25.61
C ASN A 524 4.48 -8.35 25.54
N HIS A 525 3.16 -8.47 25.55
CA HIS A 525 2.25 -7.33 25.49
C HIS A 525 2.34 -6.38 26.71
N GLU A 526 2.93 -6.85 27.82
CA GLU A 526 3.14 -6.10 29.06
C GLU A 526 4.54 -5.47 29.14
N SER A 527 5.39 -5.71 28.14
CA SER A 527 6.82 -5.36 28.20
C SER A 527 6.97 -3.87 28.27
N GLU A 528 7.71 -3.36 29.25
CA GLU A 528 7.86 -1.92 29.35
C GLU A 528 8.66 -1.34 28.16
N PRO A 529 8.21 -0.20 27.58
CA PRO A 529 7.03 0.58 27.97
C PRO A 529 5.72 0.16 27.24
N GLY A 530 4.78 -0.52 27.92
CA GLY A 530 3.41 -0.76 27.43
C GLY A 530 3.29 -1.66 26.19
N GLY A 531 4.17 -2.64 26.09
CA GLY A 531 4.34 -3.55 24.97
C GLY A 531 5.19 -3.00 23.83
N TYR A 532 5.67 -1.75 23.89
CA TYR A 532 6.49 -1.17 22.82
C TYR A 532 7.96 -1.62 22.93
N PHE A 533 8.57 -1.93 21.80
CA PHE A 533 9.96 -2.36 21.70
C PHE A 533 10.56 -2.01 20.33
N ASP A 534 11.88 -1.99 20.28
CA ASP A 534 12.64 -1.99 19.03
C ASP A 534 13.21 -3.40 18.81
N CYS A 535 13.41 -3.85 17.57
CA CYS A 535 14.02 -5.14 17.28
C CYS A 535 14.81 -5.14 15.96
N THR A 536 15.64 -6.16 15.77
CA THR A 536 16.34 -6.42 14.50
C THR A 536 15.87 -7.77 14.00
N ILE A 537 15.33 -7.82 12.79
CA ILE A 537 14.64 -8.99 12.26
C ILE A 537 15.04 -9.30 10.82
N GLN A 538 14.76 -10.52 10.39
CA GLN A 538 14.72 -10.93 8.99
C GLN A 538 13.25 -11.05 8.54
N VAL A 539 12.95 -10.52 7.36
CA VAL A 539 11.62 -10.63 6.74
C VAL A 539 11.48 -12.00 6.08
N LEU A 540 10.47 -12.76 6.48
CA LEU A 540 10.18 -14.09 5.94
C LEU A 540 9.09 -14.07 4.88
N ASN A 541 8.04 -13.28 5.06
CA ASN A 541 6.96 -13.16 4.08
C ASN A 541 6.15 -11.90 4.36
N GLY A 542 5.40 -11.41 3.38
CA GLY A 542 4.47 -10.32 3.54
C GLY A 542 3.31 -10.42 2.56
N PHE A 543 2.12 -9.96 2.96
CA PHE A 543 0.98 -9.81 2.05
C PHE A 543 0.05 -8.70 2.50
N LYS A 544 -0.60 -8.06 1.53
CA LYS A 544 -1.64 -7.05 1.75
C LYS A 544 -2.94 -7.76 2.10
N ASN A 545 -3.55 -7.39 3.21
CA ASN A 545 -4.89 -7.86 3.57
C ASN A 545 -5.94 -6.96 2.91
N ASP A 546 -7.17 -7.46 2.78
CA ASP A 546 -8.30 -6.75 2.15
C ASP A 546 -8.68 -5.44 2.87
N ASN A 547 -8.38 -5.36 4.18
CA ASN A 547 -8.64 -4.17 5.00
C ASN A 547 -7.57 -3.08 4.89
N GLY A 548 -6.63 -3.21 3.94
CA GLY A 548 -5.53 -2.26 3.74
C GLY A 548 -4.37 -2.39 4.75
N VAL A 549 -4.46 -3.31 5.71
CA VAL A 549 -3.34 -3.65 6.61
C VAL A 549 -2.39 -4.58 5.88
N TYR A 550 -1.08 -4.40 6.04
CA TYR A 550 -0.09 -5.33 5.50
C TYR A 550 0.40 -6.29 6.59
N SER A 551 0.23 -7.60 6.39
CA SER A 551 0.70 -8.63 7.30
C SER A 551 2.13 -9.00 6.96
N LEU A 552 3.09 -8.71 7.85
CA LEU A 552 4.50 -9.05 7.70
C LEU A 552 4.88 -10.17 8.67
N TYR A 553 5.55 -11.21 8.19
CA TYR A 553 6.08 -12.30 9.02
C TYR A 553 7.58 -12.15 9.14
N VAL A 554 8.06 -12.07 10.38
CA VAL A 554 9.46 -11.77 10.68
C VAL A 554 10.02 -12.76 11.72
N THR A 555 11.34 -12.89 11.77
CA THR A 555 12.03 -13.70 12.76
C THR A 555 13.32 -13.01 13.21
N ASP A 556 13.70 -13.21 14.47
CA ASP A 556 15.06 -12.96 14.96
C ASP A 556 15.76 -14.27 15.39
N PHE A 557 15.12 -15.40 15.05
CA PHE A 557 15.48 -16.78 15.35
C PHE A 557 15.39 -17.17 16.83
N THR A 558 14.84 -16.31 17.68
CA THR A 558 14.59 -16.63 19.09
C THR A 558 13.21 -17.24 19.30
N LYS A 559 13.08 -18.18 20.25
CA LYS A 559 11.80 -18.85 20.54
C LYS A 559 11.01 -18.10 21.60
N ASN A 560 9.78 -17.74 21.29
CA ASN A 560 8.78 -17.22 22.22
C ASN A 560 7.61 -18.20 22.31
N GLN A 561 7.38 -18.76 23.50
CA GLN A 561 6.33 -19.75 23.73
C GLN A 561 4.91 -19.19 23.62
N ALA A 562 4.76 -17.86 23.73
CA ALA A 562 3.47 -17.17 23.61
C ALA A 562 3.13 -16.78 22.15
N LEU A 563 4.03 -17.01 21.20
CA LEU A 563 3.68 -16.98 19.78
C LEU A 563 2.83 -18.21 19.44
N GLY A 564 1.76 -17.99 18.70
CA GLY A 564 0.84 -19.05 18.33
C GLY A 564 1.44 -20.11 17.44
N HIS A 565 0.87 -21.31 17.50
CA HIS A 565 1.20 -22.34 16.53
C HIS A 565 0.68 -21.91 15.17
N ASN A 566 1.59 -21.46 14.31
CA ASN A 566 1.23 -21.14 12.95
C ASN A 566 1.52 -22.36 12.08
N GLU A 567 0.45 -23.08 11.71
CA GLU A 567 0.55 -24.27 10.89
C GLU A 567 1.29 -24.00 9.58
N LYS A 568 1.21 -22.79 9.04
CA LYS A 568 1.87 -22.41 7.76
C LYS A 568 3.40 -22.46 7.80
N TRP A 569 4.04 -22.57 8.96
CA TRP A 569 5.50 -22.61 9.06
C TRP A 569 6.02 -24.00 9.43
N PRO A 570 7.22 -24.39 8.97
CA PRO A 570 7.86 -25.62 9.43
C PRO A 570 7.92 -25.67 10.97
N LYS A 571 7.72 -26.86 11.57
CA LYS A 571 7.70 -27.05 13.04
C LYS A 571 8.88 -26.38 13.77
N ARG A 572 10.02 -26.24 13.10
CA ARG A 572 11.23 -25.62 13.64
C ARG A 572 11.15 -24.11 13.79
N ARG A 573 10.40 -23.46 12.90
CA ARG A 573 10.06 -22.03 12.95
C ARG A 573 8.85 -21.75 13.84
N ASN A 574 8.23 -22.80 14.38
CA ASN A 574 7.15 -22.64 15.33
C ASN A 574 7.64 -21.92 16.59
N GLY A 575 6.95 -20.84 16.95
CA GLY A 575 7.35 -20.00 18.07
C GLY A 575 8.56 -19.10 17.81
N THR A 576 9.10 -19.02 16.59
CA THR A 576 10.14 -18.02 16.23
C THR A 576 9.65 -16.95 15.27
N VAL A 577 8.50 -17.19 14.62
CA VAL A 577 7.94 -16.27 13.64
C VAL A 577 6.91 -15.36 14.29
N LEU A 578 7.21 -14.07 14.33
CA LEU A 578 6.30 -13.02 14.76
C LEU A 578 5.52 -12.49 13.56
N LYS A 579 4.18 -12.44 13.68
CA LYS A 579 3.33 -11.68 12.76
C LYS A 579 3.31 -10.22 13.21
N VAL A 580 3.69 -9.31 12.33
CA VAL A 580 3.63 -7.86 12.49
C VAL A 580 2.57 -7.31 11.56
N GLU A 581 1.50 -6.74 12.11
CA GLU A 581 0.50 -6.00 11.35
C GLU A 581 0.97 -4.56 11.15
N MET A 582 1.19 -4.20 9.89
CA MET A 582 1.59 -2.85 9.48
C MET A 582 0.35 -2.06 9.10
N TRP A 583 0.13 -0.95 9.78
CA TRP A 583 -1.03 -0.06 9.62
C TRP A 583 -0.60 1.29 9.03
N ASP A 584 -1.56 2.03 8.48
CA ASP A 584 -1.39 3.41 8.01
C ASP A 584 -0.14 3.56 7.12
N SER A 585 0.75 4.50 7.47
CA SER A 585 2.01 4.75 6.77
C SER A 585 2.96 3.54 6.73
N ALA A 586 2.90 2.63 7.70
CA ALA A 586 3.70 1.41 7.67
C ALA A 586 3.16 0.41 6.64
N ALA A 587 1.83 0.33 6.46
CA ALA A 587 1.22 -0.57 5.48
C ALA A 587 1.70 -0.29 4.05
N ALA A 588 1.86 1.00 3.70
CA ALA A 588 2.35 1.42 2.38
C ALA A 588 3.79 0.98 2.08
N VAL A 589 4.63 0.82 3.12
CA VAL A 589 6.03 0.39 2.97
C VAL A 589 6.17 -1.14 2.91
N GLY A 590 5.20 -1.87 3.47
CA GLY A 590 5.20 -3.33 3.56
C GLY A 590 5.54 -4.06 2.26
N PRO A 591 4.89 -3.74 1.12
CA PRO A 591 5.17 -4.38 -0.17
C PRO A 591 6.60 -4.21 -0.68
N GLY A 592 7.29 -3.14 -0.28
CA GLY A 592 8.68 -2.86 -0.67
C GLY A 592 9.73 -3.61 0.15
N LEU A 593 9.33 -4.33 1.21
CA LEU A 593 10.26 -5.08 2.04
C LEU A 593 10.70 -6.37 1.34
N LYS A 594 12.01 -6.55 1.20
CA LYS A 594 12.60 -7.69 0.49
C LYS A 594 12.44 -8.97 1.31
N HIS A 595 11.98 -10.03 0.66
CA HIS A 595 12.03 -11.38 1.22
C HIS A 595 13.49 -11.74 1.58
N LYS A 596 13.70 -12.27 2.79
CA LYS A 596 15.02 -12.52 3.42
C LYS A 596 15.87 -11.27 3.69
N GLY A 597 15.33 -10.07 3.48
CA GLY A 597 15.99 -8.82 3.87
C GLY A 597 16.04 -8.65 5.38
N TYR A 598 17.07 -7.96 5.86
CA TYR A 598 17.27 -7.66 7.29
C TYR A 598 16.87 -6.22 7.57
N TYR A 599 16.13 -6.01 8.66
CA TYR A 599 15.63 -4.70 9.00
C TYR A 599 15.74 -4.44 10.50
N ARG A 600 16.12 -3.21 10.84
CA ARG A 600 15.93 -2.66 12.18
C ARG A 600 14.57 -1.98 12.26
N VAL A 601 13.69 -2.53 13.09
CA VAL A 601 12.33 -2.03 13.33
C VAL A 601 12.33 -1.24 14.63
N LYS A 602 11.84 0.00 14.60
CA LYS A 602 11.63 0.80 15.81
C LYS A 602 10.14 1.01 16.07
N ASN A 603 9.79 1.16 17.35
CA ASN A 603 8.43 1.47 17.79
C ASN A 603 7.40 0.39 17.42
N CYS A 604 7.80 -0.88 17.46
CA CYS A 604 6.89 -2.00 17.32
C CYS A 604 6.13 -2.20 18.64
N ARG A 605 4.83 -2.55 18.61
CA ARG A 605 4.06 -2.83 19.83
C ARG A 605 3.56 -4.25 19.84
N MET A 606 3.90 -5.01 20.88
CA MET A 606 3.36 -6.34 21.10
C MET A 606 1.92 -6.26 21.62
N LEU A 607 1.03 -7.09 21.06
CA LEU A 607 -0.39 -7.20 21.37
C LEU A 607 -0.76 -8.68 21.53
N ILE A 608 -1.85 -8.95 22.26
CA ILE A 608 -2.52 -10.25 22.23
C ILE A 608 -3.66 -10.16 21.22
N HIS A 609 -3.66 -11.04 20.22
CA HIS A 609 -4.75 -11.22 19.27
C HIS A 609 -5.09 -12.71 19.22
N ASP A 610 -6.36 -13.05 19.50
CA ASP A 610 -6.86 -14.43 19.54
C ASP A 610 -5.99 -15.39 20.37
N ARG A 611 -5.57 -14.93 21.57
CA ARG A 611 -4.71 -15.65 22.53
C ARG A 611 -3.24 -15.82 22.12
N TYR A 612 -2.83 -15.27 20.98
CA TYR A 612 -1.46 -15.33 20.51
C TYR A 612 -0.82 -13.96 20.47
N LEU A 613 0.50 -13.91 20.69
CA LEU A 613 1.24 -12.66 20.51
C LEU A 613 1.34 -12.31 19.03
N GLN A 614 0.98 -11.07 18.70
CA GLN A 614 1.19 -10.43 17.41
C GLN A 614 1.72 -9.03 17.68
N ALA A 615 2.50 -8.48 16.74
CA ALA A 615 2.97 -7.11 16.88
C ALA A 615 2.24 -6.18 15.92
N LYS A 616 2.17 -4.90 16.28
CA LYS A 616 1.60 -3.83 15.48
C LYS A 616 2.64 -2.76 15.22
N LEU A 617 2.73 -2.33 13.96
CA LEU A 617 3.59 -1.23 13.52
C LEU A 617 2.73 -0.20 12.78
N VAL A 618 2.79 1.07 13.19
CA VAL A 618 2.00 2.16 12.59
C VAL A 618 2.88 3.13 11.80
N GLU A 619 4.06 3.45 12.36
CA GLU A 619 5.04 4.33 11.74
C GLU A 619 6.06 3.48 10.96
N PRO A 620 6.45 3.85 9.73
CA PRO A 620 7.41 3.11 8.91
C PRO A 620 8.86 3.35 9.39
N LYS A 621 9.14 3.15 10.69
CA LYS A 621 10.48 3.32 11.26
C LYS A 621 11.32 2.06 11.07
N LEU A 622 11.56 1.75 9.80
CA LEU A 622 12.30 0.60 9.32
C LEU A 622 13.60 1.08 8.67
N ARG A 623 14.73 0.48 9.03
CA ARG A 623 16.02 0.69 8.37
C ARG A 623 16.49 -0.64 7.81
N GLU A 624 16.67 -0.74 6.49
CA GLU A 624 17.28 -1.91 5.86
C GLU A 624 18.73 -2.05 6.34
N LEU A 625 19.15 -3.30 6.57
CA LEU A 625 20.49 -3.69 6.97
C LEU A 625 21.04 -4.64 5.92
N SER A 626 22.26 -4.41 5.48
CA SER A 626 22.90 -5.19 4.42
C SER A 626 24.09 -5.98 4.98
N LYS A 627 24.26 -7.23 4.52
CA LYS A 627 25.43 -8.05 4.85
C LYS A 627 26.70 -7.54 4.15
N GLU A 628 26.53 -6.76 3.09
CA GLU A 628 27.58 -6.17 2.28
C GLU A 628 28.08 -4.82 2.84
N ASN A 629 27.32 -4.20 3.76
CA ASN A 629 27.66 -2.91 4.35
C ASN A 629 28.41 -3.07 5.68
N GLU A 630 29.70 -2.70 5.71
CA GLU A 630 30.55 -2.76 6.92
C GLU A 630 29.97 -1.96 8.10
N SER A 631 29.35 -0.81 7.84
CA SER A 631 28.74 0.00 8.91
C SER A 631 27.55 -0.70 9.56
N ASP A 632 26.81 -1.53 8.82
CA ASP A 632 25.70 -2.30 9.38
C ASP A 632 26.21 -3.51 10.14
N LEU A 633 27.25 -4.18 9.64
CA LEU A 633 27.94 -5.28 10.34
C LEU A 633 28.54 -4.83 11.67
N ALA A 634 28.92 -3.56 11.79
CA ALA A 634 29.37 -2.97 13.05
C ALA A 634 28.24 -2.77 14.08
N ASP A 635 26.95 -2.85 13.70
CA ASP A 635 25.82 -2.82 14.64
C ASP A 635 25.79 -4.14 15.45
N PRO A 636 26.03 -4.11 16.78
CA PRO A 636 26.09 -5.32 17.59
C PRO A 636 24.81 -6.16 17.50
N LYS A 637 23.65 -5.52 17.35
CA LYS A 637 22.35 -6.22 17.28
C LYS A 637 22.16 -6.93 15.95
N PHE A 638 22.76 -6.42 14.88
CA PHE A 638 22.73 -7.08 13.58
C PHE A 638 23.71 -8.26 13.54
N ALA A 639 24.94 -8.07 14.03
CA ALA A 639 25.90 -9.17 14.17
C ALA A 639 25.35 -10.34 15.00
N GLU A 640 24.64 -10.04 16.09
CA GLU A 640 24.00 -11.04 16.95
C GLU A 640 22.85 -11.79 16.22
N LEU A 641 22.08 -11.09 15.38
CA LEU A 641 21.06 -11.70 14.54
C LEU A 641 21.68 -12.66 13.52
N LEU A 642 22.77 -12.26 12.84
CA LEU A 642 23.47 -13.10 11.87
C LEU A 642 24.07 -14.35 12.52
N LYS A 643 24.58 -14.21 13.75
CA LYS A 643 25.06 -15.35 14.54
C LYS A 643 23.92 -16.35 14.83
N ARG A 644 22.76 -15.85 15.29
CA ARG A 644 21.58 -16.70 15.53
C ARG A 644 21.05 -17.34 14.26
N GLU A 645 21.08 -16.64 13.13
CA GLU A 645 20.74 -17.21 11.83
C GLU A 645 21.65 -18.41 11.52
N ALA A 646 22.97 -18.27 11.67
CA ALA A 646 23.91 -19.36 11.41
C ALA A 646 23.73 -20.55 12.36
N GLU A 647 23.46 -20.31 13.65
CA GLU A 647 23.12 -21.37 14.63
C GLU A 647 21.79 -22.04 14.30
N PHE A 648 20.81 -21.25 13.87
CA PHE A 648 19.55 -21.77 13.36
C PHE A 648 19.80 -22.61 12.11
N GLU A 649 20.61 -22.20 11.13
CA GLU A 649 20.84 -23.05 9.96
C GLU A 649 21.61 -24.34 10.28
N LYS A 650 22.56 -24.32 11.22
CA LYS A 650 23.29 -25.53 11.66
C LYS A 650 22.42 -26.64 12.22
N GLY A 651 21.32 -26.29 12.88
CA GLY A 651 20.38 -27.29 13.40
C GLY A 651 19.28 -27.69 12.42
N SER A 652 19.36 -27.22 11.16
CA SER A 652 18.40 -27.59 10.12
C SER A 652 18.71 -28.99 9.61
N ASP A 653 17.67 -29.76 9.26
CA ASP A 653 17.86 -30.99 8.49
C ASP A 653 18.50 -30.57 7.17
N ALA A 654 19.82 -30.71 7.07
CA ALA A 654 20.57 -30.41 5.87
C ALA A 654 19.89 -31.12 4.69
N PRO A 655 19.74 -30.46 3.52
CA PRO A 655 19.12 -31.12 2.38
C PRO A 655 19.83 -32.43 2.08
N LEU A 656 19.08 -33.53 2.14
CA LEU A 656 19.57 -34.85 1.78
C LEU A 656 19.43 -35.02 0.27
N THR A 657 20.24 -35.91 -0.28
CA THR A 657 20.03 -36.39 -1.65
C THR A 657 18.84 -37.33 -1.70
N LEU A 658 18.24 -37.50 -2.89
CA LEU A 658 17.15 -38.45 -3.09
C LEU A 658 17.58 -39.89 -2.76
N GLU A 659 18.85 -40.24 -3.02
CA GLU A 659 19.46 -41.53 -2.64
C GLU A 659 19.59 -41.73 -1.12
N ASN A 660 19.88 -40.68 -0.35
CA ASN A 660 20.03 -40.75 1.11
C ASN A 660 18.73 -40.45 1.86
N ALA A 661 17.61 -40.44 1.13
CA ALA A 661 16.32 -40.15 1.71
C ALA A 661 15.90 -41.25 2.69
N PRO A 662 15.52 -40.92 3.94
CA PRO A 662 15.06 -41.91 4.90
C PRO A 662 13.70 -42.47 4.51
N ASP A 663 13.55 -43.80 4.57
CA ASP A 663 12.29 -44.48 4.33
C ASP A 663 11.20 -43.99 5.27
N GLU A 664 10.01 -43.74 4.69
CA GLU A 664 8.79 -43.31 5.40
C GLU A 664 8.91 -42.06 6.28
N SER A 665 10.02 -41.32 6.17
CA SER A 665 10.33 -40.16 7.00
C SER A 665 10.35 -38.89 6.16
N PHE A 666 10.06 -37.75 6.80
CA PHE A 666 10.11 -36.46 6.12
C PHE A 666 11.54 -35.92 6.08
N PHE A 667 12.00 -35.54 4.90
CA PHE A 667 13.31 -34.93 4.69
C PHE A 667 13.23 -33.73 3.76
N ASN A 668 14.33 -33.00 3.63
CA ASN A 668 14.47 -31.86 2.74
C ASN A 668 15.40 -32.26 1.59
N CYS A 669 15.15 -31.79 0.37
CA CYS A 669 15.97 -32.10 -0.79
C CYS A 669 16.04 -30.92 -1.75
N ILE A 670 17.21 -30.68 -2.34
CA ILE A 670 17.36 -29.74 -3.44
C ILE A 670 17.27 -30.50 -4.74
N VAL A 671 16.37 -30.04 -5.61
CA VAL A 671 16.09 -30.70 -6.88
C VAL A 671 16.03 -29.69 -8.02
N GLU A 672 16.31 -30.15 -9.22
CA GLU A 672 15.94 -29.50 -10.46
C GLU A 672 14.53 -29.93 -10.87
N LEU A 673 13.68 -28.96 -11.21
CA LEU A 673 12.35 -29.24 -11.74
C LEU A 673 12.44 -29.50 -13.25
N LEU A 674 12.16 -30.74 -13.67
CA LEU A 674 12.20 -31.14 -15.08
C LEU A 674 10.83 -31.03 -15.77
N GLY A 675 9.77 -31.23 -15.01
CA GLY A 675 8.44 -31.42 -15.54
C GLY A 675 7.36 -31.22 -14.49
N ARG A 676 6.12 -31.02 -14.93
CA ARG A 676 4.94 -31.16 -14.09
C ARG A 676 3.81 -31.77 -14.88
N THR A 677 2.92 -32.46 -14.18
CA THR A 677 1.68 -33.02 -14.71
C THR A 677 0.56 -32.68 -13.74
N VAL A 678 -0.61 -32.33 -14.27
CA VAL A 678 -1.80 -32.02 -13.47
C VAL A 678 -2.76 -33.18 -13.65
N ASP A 679 -3.24 -33.74 -12.55
CA ASP A 679 -4.20 -34.85 -12.55
C ASP A 679 -5.27 -34.56 -11.47
N GLY A 680 -6.42 -34.06 -11.92
CA GLY A 680 -7.46 -33.55 -11.05
C GLY A 680 -7.02 -32.34 -10.22
N SER A 681 -7.15 -32.44 -8.90
CA SER A 681 -6.70 -31.41 -7.94
C SER A 681 -5.22 -31.53 -7.55
N ASP A 682 -4.57 -32.61 -7.96
CA ASP A 682 -3.20 -32.93 -7.55
C ASP A 682 -2.24 -32.51 -8.68
N VAL A 683 -1.10 -31.95 -8.29
CA VAL A 683 -0.02 -31.57 -9.20
C VAL A 683 1.18 -32.43 -8.89
N TYR A 684 1.76 -33.01 -9.93
CA TYR A 684 2.90 -33.89 -9.80
C TYR A 684 4.12 -33.21 -10.41
N LEU A 685 5.12 -32.94 -9.58
CA LEU A 685 6.42 -32.41 -9.98
C LEU A 685 7.33 -33.55 -10.37
N HIS A 686 7.93 -33.48 -11.56
CA HIS A 686 8.97 -34.39 -12.00
C HIS A 686 10.31 -33.73 -11.70
N VAL A 687 11.03 -34.26 -10.71
CA VAL A 687 12.21 -33.61 -10.15
C VAL A 687 13.41 -34.56 -10.10
N THR A 688 14.61 -34.01 -10.14
CA THR A 688 15.84 -34.80 -9.98
C THR A 688 16.87 -34.01 -9.18
N ASP A 689 17.64 -34.70 -8.34
CA ASP A 689 18.87 -34.16 -7.76
C ASP A 689 20.12 -34.79 -8.39
N TYR A 690 19.93 -35.59 -9.45
CA TYR A 690 20.94 -36.35 -10.15
C TYR A 690 21.62 -37.46 -9.33
N THR A 691 21.05 -37.89 -8.20
CA THR A 691 21.40 -39.20 -7.60
C THR A 691 20.54 -40.31 -8.15
N GLN A 692 21.15 -41.50 -8.28
CA GLN A 692 20.46 -42.68 -8.76
C GLN A 692 19.68 -43.30 -7.61
N LEU A 693 18.40 -43.60 -7.83
CA LEU A 693 17.56 -44.31 -6.86
C LEU A 693 17.19 -45.68 -7.45
N PRO A 694 17.96 -46.75 -7.18
CA PRO A 694 17.77 -48.06 -7.81
C PRO A 694 16.36 -48.65 -7.63
N GLU A 695 15.73 -48.30 -6.51
CA GLU A 695 14.35 -48.63 -6.16
C GLU A 695 13.32 -48.13 -7.21
N LEU A 696 13.60 -47.01 -7.90
CA LEU A 696 12.69 -46.44 -8.90
C LEU A 696 12.67 -47.21 -10.22
N PHE A 697 13.70 -48.01 -10.53
CA PHE A 697 13.72 -48.78 -11.79
C PHE A 697 12.56 -49.78 -11.90
N LYS A 698 12.01 -50.20 -10.76
CA LYS A 698 10.86 -51.12 -10.71
C LYS A 698 9.51 -50.40 -10.87
N SER A 699 9.50 -49.07 -10.76
CA SER A 699 8.28 -48.29 -10.83
C SER A 699 7.96 -47.85 -12.28
N THR A 700 6.68 -47.83 -12.63
CA THR A 700 6.16 -47.35 -13.92
C THR A 700 6.41 -45.85 -14.16
N PHE A 701 6.94 -45.12 -13.17
CA PHE A 701 7.16 -43.67 -13.24
C PHE A 701 8.15 -43.23 -14.32
N SER A 702 9.06 -44.12 -14.75
CA SER A 702 10.11 -43.79 -15.73
C SER A 702 9.73 -44.00 -17.20
N GLN A 703 8.43 -44.10 -17.53
CA GLN A 703 7.99 -44.34 -18.91
C GLN A 703 7.65 -43.08 -19.71
N GLU A 704 7.72 -41.87 -19.14
CA GLU A 704 7.58 -40.66 -19.96
C GLU A 704 8.78 -40.57 -20.94
N PRO A 705 8.55 -40.59 -22.27
CA PRO A 705 9.63 -40.66 -23.26
C PRO A 705 10.66 -39.53 -23.13
N ARG A 706 10.23 -38.36 -22.65
CA ARG A 706 11.09 -37.20 -22.42
C ARG A 706 12.14 -37.37 -21.32
N PHE A 707 12.02 -38.38 -20.46
CA PHE A 707 12.96 -38.65 -19.35
C PHE A 707 13.72 -39.97 -19.51
N GLU A 708 13.72 -40.55 -20.71
CA GLU A 708 14.34 -41.86 -20.97
C GLU A 708 15.83 -41.90 -20.56
N ASN A 709 16.56 -40.81 -20.84
CA ASN A 709 17.97 -40.69 -20.46
C ASN A 709 18.18 -40.49 -18.96
N LEU A 710 17.16 -40.05 -18.21
CA LEU A 710 17.22 -39.84 -16.76
C LEU A 710 16.52 -40.97 -15.98
N LYS A 711 16.40 -42.15 -16.59
CA LYS A 711 15.78 -43.32 -15.96
C LYS A 711 16.50 -43.71 -14.66
N GLY A 712 15.74 -43.73 -13.56
CA GLY A 712 16.25 -43.97 -12.21
C GLY A 712 16.79 -42.73 -11.48
N TYR A 713 16.72 -41.54 -12.10
CA TYR A 713 17.13 -40.26 -11.48
C TYR A 713 15.94 -39.32 -11.23
N VAL A 714 14.79 -39.57 -11.86
CA VAL A 714 13.60 -38.71 -11.77
C VAL A 714 12.60 -39.28 -10.77
N VAL A 715 12.20 -38.43 -9.82
CA VAL A 715 11.14 -38.70 -8.85
C VAL A 715 9.90 -37.89 -9.20
N LYS A 716 8.73 -38.54 -9.16
CA LYS A 716 7.43 -37.88 -9.27
C LYS A 716 6.94 -37.52 -7.86
N VAL A 717 6.95 -36.24 -7.52
CA VAL A 717 6.48 -35.70 -6.23
C VAL A 717 5.06 -35.19 -6.37
N ARG A 718 4.10 -35.80 -5.67
CA ARG A 718 2.72 -35.36 -5.63
C ARG A 718 2.56 -34.20 -4.66
N VAL A 719 1.84 -33.18 -5.11
CA VAL A 719 1.57 -31.91 -4.42
C VAL A 719 0.07 -31.67 -4.43
N ARG A 720 -0.52 -31.35 -3.27
CA ARG A 720 -1.97 -31.16 -3.13
C ARG A 720 -2.33 -29.82 -2.52
N GLY A 721 -3.63 -29.52 -2.56
CA GLY A 721 -4.22 -28.34 -1.93
C GLY A 721 -3.60 -27.05 -2.44
N ALA A 722 -3.38 -26.09 -1.54
CA ALA A 722 -2.85 -24.78 -1.92
C ALA A 722 -1.40 -24.81 -2.46
N LEU A 723 -0.63 -25.87 -2.18
CA LEU A 723 0.68 -26.04 -2.82
C LEU A 723 0.54 -26.44 -4.30
N ALA A 724 -0.56 -27.11 -4.68
CA ALA A 724 -0.80 -27.51 -6.07
C ALA A 724 -0.97 -26.28 -6.98
N GLU A 725 -1.69 -25.25 -6.52
CA GLU A 725 -1.81 -23.97 -7.24
C GLU A 725 -0.44 -23.32 -7.44
N ARG A 726 0.38 -23.25 -6.38
CA ARG A 726 1.76 -22.74 -6.48
C ARG A 726 2.59 -23.60 -7.45
N ALA A 727 2.52 -24.92 -7.34
CA ALA A 727 3.22 -25.87 -8.21
C ALA A 727 2.84 -25.70 -9.70
N SER A 728 1.57 -25.42 -9.97
CA SER A 728 1.03 -25.12 -11.30
C SER A 728 1.52 -23.79 -11.87
N SER A 729 2.01 -22.87 -11.04
CA SER A 729 2.58 -21.59 -11.46
C SER A 729 4.11 -21.57 -11.52
N MET A 730 4.80 -22.65 -11.11
CA MET A 730 6.27 -22.69 -11.06
C MET A 730 6.90 -22.58 -12.46
N PRO A 731 7.93 -21.74 -12.67
CA PRO A 731 8.71 -21.76 -13.90
C PRO A 731 9.48 -23.08 -14.03
N MET A 732 9.39 -23.69 -15.21
CA MET A 732 9.87 -25.06 -15.46
C MET A 732 11.31 -25.11 -15.96
N VAL A 733 11.76 -24.14 -16.76
CA VAL A 733 13.06 -24.21 -17.42
C VAL A 733 14.19 -23.91 -16.42
N ASN A 734 15.16 -24.83 -16.31
CA ASN A 734 16.43 -24.68 -15.56
C ASN A 734 16.26 -24.10 -14.14
N SER A 735 15.18 -24.46 -13.46
CA SER A 735 14.85 -23.92 -12.14
C SER A 735 15.12 -24.95 -11.05
N TYR A 736 15.88 -24.53 -10.04
CA TYR A 736 16.21 -25.34 -8.86
C TYR A 736 15.29 -24.96 -7.71
N TYR A 737 14.88 -25.96 -6.94
CA TYR A 737 13.97 -25.80 -5.81
C TYR A 737 14.47 -26.59 -4.61
N LEU A 738 14.34 -26.00 -3.42
CA LEU A 738 14.39 -26.72 -2.17
C LEU A 738 12.98 -27.22 -1.87
N LEU A 739 12.81 -28.54 -1.89
CA LEU A 739 11.60 -29.21 -1.43
C LEU A 739 11.80 -29.61 0.03
N GLU A 740 11.02 -29.02 0.92
CA GLU A 740 11.06 -29.35 2.34
C GLU A 740 9.98 -30.37 2.71
N LYS A 741 10.28 -31.23 3.69
CA LYS A 741 9.32 -32.21 4.21
C LYS A 741 8.64 -33.03 3.10
N ILE A 742 9.44 -33.53 2.17
CA ILE A 742 9.04 -34.60 1.24
C ILE A 742 9.18 -35.94 1.95
N ARG A 743 8.32 -36.89 1.61
CA ARG A 743 8.33 -38.25 2.18
C ARG A 743 8.15 -39.26 1.06
N PHE A 744 9.04 -40.25 1.03
CA PHE A 744 8.83 -41.47 0.27
C PHE A 744 7.94 -42.43 1.04
N TRP A 745 7.04 -43.09 0.33
CA TRP A 745 6.22 -44.16 0.88
C TRP A 745 5.88 -45.17 -0.20
N GLN A 746 5.73 -46.43 0.17
CA GLN A 746 5.46 -47.52 -0.77
C GLN A 746 3.97 -47.84 -0.80
N THR A 747 3.37 -47.85 -1.99
CA THR A 747 1.99 -48.32 -2.20
C THR A 747 1.97 -49.40 -3.26
N GLY A 748 1.56 -50.62 -2.90
CA GLY A 748 1.44 -51.72 -3.87
C GLY A 748 2.76 -52.04 -4.58
N GLY A 749 3.89 -52.00 -3.87
CA GLY A 749 5.22 -52.25 -4.44
C GLY A 749 5.83 -51.09 -5.23
N THR A 750 5.09 -49.99 -5.42
CA THR A 750 5.55 -48.80 -6.14
C THR A 750 5.87 -47.67 -5.16
N TRP A 751 7.02 -47.02 -5.34
CA TRP A 751 7.43 -45.87 -4.54
C TRP A 751 6.71 -44.61 -4.98
N ALA A 752 6.00 -43.95 -4.06
CA ALA A 752 5.41 -42.64 -4.25
C ALA A 752 6.16 -41.61 -3.39
N CYS A 753 6.25 -40.37 -3.86
CA CYS A 753 6.78 -39.26 -3.10
C CYS A 753 5.68 -38.21 -2.92
N ASP A 754 5.39 -37.84 -1.67
CA ASP A 754 4.44 -36.78 -1.34
C ASP A 754 5.17 -35.63 -0.65
N ILE A 755 4.78 -34.40 -0.98
CA ILE A 755 5.09 -33.25 -0.13
C ILE A 755 3.96 -33.07 0.88
N LYS A 756 4.31 -32.74 2.13
CA LYS A 756 3.30 -32.53 3.17
C LYS A 756 2.38 -31.36 2.82
N ASP A 757 1.06 -31.54 2.97
CA ASP A 757 0.05 -30.52 2.69
C ASP A 757 0.14 -29.31 3.63
N ASN A 758 0.98 -28.34 3.28
CA ASN A 758 1.12 -27.09 4.01
C ASN A 758 1.80 -26.02 3.16
N HIS A 759 1.48 -24.75 3.39
CA HIS A 759 2.11 -23.66 2.65
C HIS A 759 3.62 -23.57 2.94
N GLY A 760 4.44 -23.32 1.92
CA GLY A 760 5.84 -22.89 2.10
C GLY A 760 6.93 -23.96 2.01
N TYR A 761 6.65 -25.18 1.56
CA TYR A 761 7.67 -26.24 1.43
C TYR A 761 8.38 -26.30 0.07
N ILE A 762 8.13 -25.34 -0.82
CA ILE A 762 8.73 -25.31 -2.16
C ILE A 762 9.39 -23.96 -2.37
N ASP A 763 10.69 -23.87 -2.15
CA ASP A 763 11.44 -22.61 -2.27
C ASP A 763 12.28 -22.60 -3.54
N LYS A 764 12.04 -21.62 -4.42
CA LYS A 764 12.87 -21.42 -5.63
C LYS A 764 14.26 -20.96 -5.20
N LEU A 765 15.27 -21.68 -5.65
CA LEU A 765 16.67 -21.32 -5.46
C LEU A 765 17.16 -20.50 -6.64
N ASN A 766 18.00 -19.51 -6.37
CA ASN A 766 18.61 -18.70 -7.42
C ASN A 766 19.82 -19.46 -8.01
N PRO A 767 19.79 -19.89 -9.28
CA PRO A 767 20.91 -20.60 -9.89
C PRO A 767 22.21 -19.78 -9.92
N ALA A 768 22.15 -18.45 -9.85
CA ALA A 768 23.36 -17.63 -9.81
C ALA A 768 24.13 -17.75 -8.49
N ASN A 769 23.49 -18.18 -7.40
CA ASN A 769 24.07 -18.19 -6.06
C ASN A 769 24.49 -19.61 -5.64
N ALA A 770 25.57 -20.12 -6.27
CA ALA A 770 26.03 -21.52 -6.16
C ALA A 770 26.26 -22.00 -4.72
N ASP A 771 26.66 -21.09 -3.82
CA ASP A 771 27.03 -21.41 -2.45
C ASP A 771 25.83 -21.58 -1.50
N GLN A 772 24.59 -21.28 -1.96
CA GLN A 772 23.41 -21.48 -1.14
C GLN A 772 22.98 -22.96 -1.09
N ASN A 773 22.88 -23.47 0.14
CA ASN A 773 22.15 -24.68 0.54
C ASN A 773 22.57 -26.01 -0.09
N GLY A 774 23.68 -26.10 -0.81
CA GLY A 774 24.09 -27.35 -1.49
C GLY A 774 23.70 -27.40 -2.98
N MET A 775 23.32 -26.27 -3.58
CA MET A 775 23.04 -26.20 -5.02
C MET A 775 24.28 -26.49 -5.88
N ALA A 776 25.48 -26.11 -5.43
CA ALA A 776 26.74 -26.48 -6.06
C ALA A 776 26.86 -28.00 -6.27
N GLU A 777 26.35 -28.79 -5.33
CA GLU A 777 26.42 -30.24 -5.37
C GLU A 777 25.43 -30.86 -6.38
N VAL A 778 24.22 -30.31 -6.50
CA VAL A 778 23.27 -30.72 -7.56
C VAL A 778 23.83 -30.41 -8.95
N LYS A 779 24.44 -29.23 -9.13
CA LYS A 779 25.08 -28.85 -10.40
C LYS A 779 26.30 -29.71 -10.72
N ARG A 780 27.11 -30.07 -9.71
CA ARG A 780 28.24 -30.99 -9.84
C ARG A 780 27.76 -32.33 -10.39
N ARG A 781 26.73 -32.92 -9.77
CA ARG A 781 26.14 -34.19 -10.20
C ARG A 781 25.53 -34.12 -11.61
N LYS A 782 24.83 -33.02 -11.95
CA LYS A 782 24.35 -32.77 -13.32
C LYS A 782 25.48 -32.82 -14.35
N LYS A 783 26.62 -32.17 -14.03
CA LYS A 783 27.79 -32.14 -14.91
C LYS A 783 28.45 -33.51 -15.05
N GLU A 784 28.48 -34.29 -13.97
CA GLU A 784 29.05 -35.65 -13.95
C GLU A 784 28.24 -36.66 -14.75
N LEU A 785 26.92 -36.50 -14.82
CA LEU A 785 26.07 -37.30 -15.71
C LEU A 785 26.38 -37.05 -17.20
N GLY A 786 26.97 -35.91 -17.53
CA GLY A 786 27.36 -35.54 -18.89
C GLY A 786 26.20 -35.03 -19.77
N PRO A 787 26.53 -34.34 -20.88
CA PRO A 787 25.54 -33.77 -21.80
C PRO A 787 24.74 -34.84 -22.55
N ALA A 788 25.33 -36.01 -22.81
CA ALA A 788 24.68 -37.14 -23.47
C ALA A 788 23.44 -37.64 -22.71
N VAL A 789 23.47 -37.54 -21.38
CA VAL A 789 22.38 -38.01 -20.51
C VAL A 789 21.40 -36.88 -20.18
N THR A 790 21.87 -35.63 -20.13
CA THR A 790 21.06 -34.46 -19.75
C THR A 790 20.41 -33.73 -20.94
N GLY A 791 20.74 -34.08 -22.18
CA GLY A 791 20.09 -33.57 -23.39
C GLY A 791 20.30 -32.06 -23.66
N SER A 792 21.31 -31.44 -23.04
CA SER A 792 21.45 -29.98 -22.97
C SER A 792 22.12 -29.31 -24.18
N ASP A 793 22.59 -30.05 -25.19
CA ASP A 793 23.25 -29.45 -26.36
C ASP A 793 22.26 -29.18 -27.50
N THR A 794 21.48 -28.11 -27.36
CA THR A 794 20.91 -27.37 -28.50
C THR A 794 21.72 -26.08 -28.70
N ALA A 795 22.97 -26.23 -29.11
CA ALA A 795 23.79 -25.14 -29.64
C ALA A 795 24.20 -25.48 -31.07
N SER A 796 23.52 -24.82 -32.02
CA SER A 796 23.68 -24.91 -33.46
C SER A 796 25.13 -24.71 -33.89
N ARG A 797 25.77 -25.75 -34.42
CA ARG A 797 27.07 -25.67 -35.09
C ARG A 797 26.84 -25.73 -36.61
N PRO A 798 27.29 -24.74 -37.41
CA PRO A 798 27.05 -24.76 -38.86
C PRO A 798 28.02 -25.72 -39.53
N HIS A 799 27.52 -26.81 -40.10
CA HIS A 799 28.30 -27.63 -41.03
C HIS A 799 28.24 -27.02 -42.43
N SER A 800 29.37 -26.49 -42.92
CA SER A 800 29.54 -26.19 -44.35
C SER A 800 29.62 -27.51 -45.12
N VAL A 801 28.69 -27.73 -46.04
CA VAL A 801 28.75 -28.83 -47.01
C VAL A 801 29.20 -28.24 -48.35
N THR A 802 30.44 -28.55 -48.73
CA THR A 802 30.91 -28.44 -50.11
C THR A 802 30.42 -29.67 -50.87
N THR A 803 29.78 -29.44 -52.00
CA THR A 803 29.24 -30.44 -52.92
C THR A 803 30.35 -31.25 -53.60
N ASP A 804 30.22 -32.57 -53.63
CA ASP A 804 30.50 -33.38 -54.83
C ASP A 804 29.80 -34.75 -54.76
N PRO A 805 29.34 -35.31 -55.90
CA PRO A 805 28.57 -36.53 -55.95
C PRO A 805 29.46 -37.76 -56.18
N VAL A 806 29.08 -38.92 -55.64
CA VAL A 806 29.05 -40.25 -56.31
C VAL A 806 28.82 -41.35 -55.25
N GLY A 807 27.63 -41.96 -55.34
CA GLY A 807 27.32 -43.39 -55.14
C GLY A 807 27.79 -44.13 -53.88
N ARG A 808 26.84 -44.51 -53.02
CA ARG A 808 26.47 -45.92 -52.74
C ARG A 808 25.34 -46.02 -51.70
N LEU A 809 24.45 -47.00 -51.92
CA LEU A 809 23.44 -47.48 -50.99
C LEU A 809 24.04 -47.77 -49.60
N ILE A 810 23.40 -47.26 -48.53
CA ILE A 810 23.06 -48.02 -47.31
C ILE A 810 21.74 -47.45 -46.75
N GLU A 811 20.82 -48.35 -46.42
CA GLU A 811 19.54 -48.14 -45.75
C GLU A 811 19.71 -47.63 -44.31
N GLY A 812 18.80 -46.76 -43.83
CA GLY A 812 18.50 -46.67 -42.40
C GLY A 812 18.27 -45.28 -41.80
N THR A 813 16.99 -45.02 -41.49
CA THR A 813 16.49 -44.33 -40.27
C THR A 813 16.60 -42.80 -40.16
N THR A 814 15.54 -42.25 -39.52
CA THR A 814 15.38 -40.90 -38.91
C THR A 814 14.84 -39.77 -39.79
N GLY A 815 13.53 -39.79 -40.00
CA GLY A 815 12.75 -38.60 -40.40
C GLY A 815 12.02 -38.01 -39.20
N GLY A 816 12.65 -37.08 -38.49
CA GLY A 816 11.99 -36.15 -37.57
C GLY A 816 11.84 -34.80 -38.28
N LEU A 817 10.77 -34.65 -39.05
CA LEU A 817 10.42 -33.41 -39.74
C LEU A 817 9.97 -32.38 -38.71
N THR A 818 10.77 -31.34 -38.44
CA THR A 818 10.21 -30.03 -38.10
C THR A 818 9.53 -29.54 -39.37
N GLU A 819 8.21 -29.67 -39.43
CA GLU A 819 7.44 -29.17 -40.55
C GLU A 819 7.67 -27.65 -40.69
N PRO A 820 7.92 -27.15 -41.91
CA PRO A 820 7.98 -25.72 -42.15
C PRO A 820 6.64 -25.06 -41.79
N PRO A 821 6.63 -23.79 -41.37
CA PRO A 821 5.40 -23.05 -41.10
C PRO A 821 4.45 -23.16 -42.29
N ARG A 822 3.23 -23.64 -42.04
CA ARG A 822 2.21 -23.89 -43.07
C ARG A 822 1.52 -22.58 -43.44
N LYS A 823 1.21 -22.38 -44.73
CA LYS A 823 0.39 -21.26 -45.20
C LYS A 823 -1.01 -21.33 -44.59
N VAL A 824 -1.55 -20.19 -44.16
CA VAL A 824 -2.87 -20.13 -43.50
C VAL A 824 -4.01 -20.46 -44.48
N SER A 825 -3.92 -20.01 -45.74
CA SER A 825 -4.83 -20.43 -46.83
C SER A 825 -4.82 -21.92 -47.16
N ALA A 826 -3.80 -22.67 -46.74
CA ALA A 826 -3.70 -24.10 -46.96
C ALA A 826 -4.29 -24.97 -45.83
N LEU A 827 -4.88 -24.36 -44.79
CA LEU A 827 -5.49 -25.08 -43.68
C LEU A 827 -6.85 -25.68 -44.10
N PRO A 828 -6.97 -27.02 -44.24
CA PRO A 828 -8.24 -27.63 -44.59
C PRO A 828 -9.23 -27.50 -43.43
N LEU A 829 -10.45 -27.07 -43.74
CA LEU A 829 -11.63 -26.95 -42.86
C LEU A 829 -12.18 -28.32 -42.37
N ARG A 830 -11.33 -29.33 -42.12
CA ARG A 830 -11.79 -30.70 -41.80
C ARG A 830 -11.68 -31.06 -40.32
N GLU A 831 -12.72 -31.75 -39.86
CA GLU A 831 -13.16 -32.05 -38.49
C GLU A 831 -12.21 -32.89 -37.60
N GLU A 832 -11.05 -33.38 -38.05
CA GLU A 832 -10.37 -34.50 -37.34
C GLU A 832 -8.84 -34.39 -37.06
N LEU A 833 -8.20 -33.21 -37.08
CA LEU A 833 -6.75 -33.10 -36.77
C LEU A 833 -6.36 -31.91 -35.88
N PRO A 834 -5.23 -31.98 -35.14
CA PRO A 834 -5.03 -31.27 -33.88
C PRO A 834 -4.96 -29.76 -34.04
N THR A 835 -5.60 -29.11 -33.08
CA THR A 835 -6.18 -27.78 -33.05
C THR A 835 -5.19 -26.61 -33.03
N CYS A 836 -3.89 -26.78 -33.24
CA CYS A 836 -2.90 -25.69 -33.12
C CYS A 836 -1.80 -25.71 -34.20
N PHE A 837 -1.39 -24.54 -34.68
CA PHE A 837 -0.37 -24.34 -35.71
C PHE A 837 0.47 -23.07 -35.42
N GLU A 838 1.69 -23.03 -35.94
CA GLU A 838 2.59 -21.89 -35.78
C GLU A 838 2.55 -20.98 -37.02
N VAL A 839 2.40 -19.68 -36.79
CA VAL A 839 2.33 -18.64 -37.82
C VAL A 839 3.31 -17.53 -37.48
N ARG A 840 4.11 -17.13 -38.45
CA ARG A 840 4.97 -15.95 -38.33
C ARG A 840 4.27 -14.73 -38.91
N ALA A 841 4.00 -13.73 -38.09
CA ALA A 841 3.19 -12.58 -38.46
C ALA A 841 3.58 -11.30 -37.71
N ARG A 842 3.22 -10.14 -38.26
CA ARG A 842 3.24 -8.83 -37.59
C ARG A 842 1.85 -8.50 -37.06
N ILE A 843 1.76 -7.75 -35.97
CA ILE A 843 0.48 -7.22 -35.51
C ILE A 843 0.23 -5.92 -36.26
N LEU A 844 -0.82 -5.85 -37.08
CA LEU A 844 -1.21 -4.62 -37.77
C LEU A 844 -2.07 -3.71 -36.91
N ASP A 845 -2.90 -4.29 -36.06
CA ASP A 845 -3.87 -3.57 -35.22
C ASP A 845 -4.29 -4.46 -34.04
N PHE A 846 -4.86 -3.87 -33.00
CA PHE A 846 -5.44 -4.57 -31.85
C PHE A 846 -6.74 -3.92 -31.38
N TYR A 847 -7.66 -4.75 -30.88
CA TYR A 847 -8.94 -4.30 -30.33
C TYR A 847 -9.16 -4.88 -28.92
N PRO A 848 -9.67 -4.09 -27.96
CA PRO A 848 -10.12 -2.71 -28.07
C PRO A 848 -8.97 -1.70 -28.16
N ILE A 849 -9.22 -0.58 -28.86
CA ILE A 849 -8.25 0.52 -29.01
C ILE A 849 -7.95 1.16 -27.65
N ALA A 850 -8.99 1.38 -26.83
CA ALA A 850 -8.88 1.83 -25.45
C ALA A 850 -8.75 0.62 -24.51
N LEU A 851 -7.52 0.14 -24.30
CA LEU A 851 -7.29 -0.99 -23.39
C LEU A 851 -7.82 -0.73 -21.98
N ASP A 852 -7.81 0.53 -21.56
CA ASP A 852 -8.10 0.95 -20.19
C ASP A 852 -9.58 0.87 -19.84
N GLU A 853 -10.46 0.91 -20.84
CA GLU A 853 -11.91 0.92 -20.64
C GLU A 853 -12.54 -0.43 -20.98
N ASP A 854 -12.05 -1.09 -22.03
CA ASP A 854 -12.78 -2.20 -22.66
C ASP A 854 -12.02 -3.54 -22.67
N CYS A 855 -10.71 -3.57 -22.34
CA CYS A 855 -9.94 -4.81 -22.45
C CYS A 855 -10.19 -5.74 -21.26
N LEU A 856 -10.42 -5.22 -20.06
CA LEU A 856 -10.62 -6.03 -18.86
C LEU A 856 -12.11 -6.29 -18.63
N LEU A 857 -12.56 -7.51 -18.93
CA LEU A 857 -13.94 -7.94 -18.67
C LEU A 857 -14.04 -8.57 -17.28
N ARG A 858 -14.95 -8.06 -16.45
CA ARG A 858 -15.32 -8.67 -15.18
C ARG A 858 -16.38 -9.73 -15.46
N MET A 859 -16.10 -10.99 -15.18
CA MET A 859 -17.06 -12.09 -15.36
C MET A 859 -17.35 -12.80 -14.04
N CYS A 860 -18.56 -13.34 -13.91
CA CYS A 860 -18.87 -14.20 -12.79
C CYS A 860 -18.11 -15.52 -12.91
N GLY A 861 -17.43 -15.94 -11.84
CA GLY A 861 -16.75 -17.24 -11.75
C GLY A 861 -17.69 -18.42 -11.98
N ASP A 862 -18.97 -18.29 -11.62
CA ASP A 862 -19.95 -19.38 -11.68
C ASP A 862 -20.74 -19.34 -12.99
N CYS A 863 -21.60 -18.33 -13.19
CA CYS A 863 -22.49 -18.26 -14.36
C CYS A 863 -21.84 -17.69 -15.63
N LYS A 864 -20.58 -17.26 -15.55
CA LYS A 864 -19.81 -16.69 -16.68
C LYS A 864 -20.43 -15.45 -17.34
N THR A 865 -21.46 -14.83 -16.75
CA THR A 865 -22.01 -13.57 -17.25
C THR A 865 -21.10 -12.40 -16.89
N MET A 866 -21.07 -11.37 -17.75
CA MET A 866 -20.39 -10.11 -17.44
C MET A 866 -21.00 -9.47 -16.18
N VAL A 867 -20.12 -8.96 -15.32
CA VAL A 867 -20.43 -8.25 -14.09
C VAL A 867 -20.17 -6.78 -14.34
N ALA A 868 -21.10 -5.91 -13.92
CA ALA A 868 -20.93 -4.47 -14.11
C ALA A 868 -19.63 -3.96 -13.46
N PRO A 869 -18.92 -2.99 -14.05
CA PRO A 869 -17.65 -2.47 -13.52
C PRO A 869 -17.70 -2.00 -12.06
N THR A 870 -18.87 -1.60 -11.56
CA THR A 870 -19.07 -1.15 -10.17
C THR A 870 -19.54 -2.24 -9.21
N ALA A 871 -19.83 -3.46 -9.68
CA ALA A 871 -20.40 -4.52 -8.86
C ALA A 871 -19.29 -5.42 -8.30
N GLU A 872 -19.22 -5.59 -6.98
CA GLU A 872 -18.22 -6.46 -6.33
C GLU A 872 -18.53 -7.95 -6.49
N SER A 873 -19.76 -8.30 -6.85
CA SER A 873 -20.21 -9.68 -7.08
C SER A 873 -21.24 -9.75 -8.20
N CYS A 874 -21.43 -10.95 -8.75
CA CYS A 874 -22.45 -11.19 -9.75
C CYS A 874 -23.84 -11.13 -9.14
N LEU A 875 -24.67 -10.18 -9.60
CA LEU A 875 -26.06 -10.04 -9.13
C LEU A 875 -26.89 -11.29 -9.41
N SER A 876 -26.66 -11.96 -10.54
CA SER A 876 -27.38 -13.18 -10.93
C SER A 876 -27.07 -14.38 -10.02
N CYS A 877 -25.85 -14.45 -9.45
CA CYS A 877 -25.44 -15.53 -8.54
C CYS A 877 -25.54 -15.15 -7.06
N SER A 878 -25.67 -13.87 -6.74
CA SER A 878 -25.69 -13.33 -5.37
C SER A 878 -26.86 -13.82 -4.50
N SER A 879 -27.86 -14.49 -5.07
CA SER A 879 -28.97 -15.11 -4.34
C SER A 879 -28.59 -16.41 -3.63
N LEU A 880 -27.44 -17.00 -3.96
CA LEU A 880 -26.89 -18.16 -3.27
C LEU A 880 -26.06 -17.65 -2.08
N ALA A 881 -26.08 -18.36 -0.94
CA ALA A 881 -25.40 -17.96 0.30
C ALA A 881 -23.86 -17.78 0.18
N TYR A 882 -23.31 -18.03 -1.01
CA TYR A 882 -21.92 -17.83 -1.39
C TYR A 882 -21.86 -16.83 -2.55
N GLN A 883 -21.15 -15.72 -2.33
CA GLN A 883 -20.86 -14.78 -3.41
C GLN A 883 -19.87 -15.45 -4.38
N ALA A 884 -20.36 -15.78 -5.58
CA ALA A 884 -19.53 -16.28 -6.66
C ALA A 884 -18.36 -15.31 -6.91
N PRO A 885 -17.09 -15.77 -6.94
CA PRO A 885 -15.95 -14.89 -7.14
C PRO A 885 -16.05 -14.20 -8.51
N VAL A 886 -15.74 -12.91 -8.58
CA VAL A 886 -15.58 -12.20 -9.86
C VAL A 886 -14.20 -12.55 -10.42
N VAL A 887 -14.19 -13.08 -11.63
CA VAL A 887 -12.97 -13.45 -12.36
C VAL A 887 -12.76 -12.43 -13.48
N PHE A 888 -11.55 -11.93 -13.62
CA PHE A 888 -11.19 -11.01 -14.69
C PHE A 888 -10.74 -11.80 -15.91
N ARG A 889 -11.22 -11.40 -17.09
CA ARG A 889 -10.79 -11.93 -18.39
C ARG A 889 -10.35 -10.80 -19.29
N TYR A 890 -9.37 -11.05 -20.13
CA TYR A 890 -8.94 -10.08 -21.13
C TYR A 890 -9.73 -10.33 -22.42
N SER A 891 -10.35 -9.28 -22.94
CA SER A 891 -10.90 -9.25 -24.29
C SER A 891 -9.92 -8.48 -25.15
N LEU A 892 -9.04 -9.23 -25.83
CA LEU A 892 -8.03 -8.66 -26.71
C LEU A 892 -8.06 -9.44 -28.03
N LEU A 893 -8.10 -8.72 -29.14
CA LEU A 893 -8.01 -9.25 -30.49
C LEU A 893 -6.79 -8.65 -31.17
N PHE A 894 -6.06 -9.45 -31.94
CA PHE A 894 -5.01 -8.97 -32.83
C PHE A 894 -5.43 -9.16 -34.28
N MET A 895 -5.15 -8.17 -35.11
CA MET A 895 -5.13 -8.32 -36.56
C MET A 895 -3.69 -8.60 -36.97
N LEU A 896 -3.42 -9.82 -37.40
CA LEU A 896 -2.09 -10.27 -37.80
C LEU A 896 -1.94 -10.20 -39.31
N ASN A 897 -0.78 -9.77 -39.80
CA ASN A 897 -0.36 -9.89 -41.19
C ASN A 897 0.79 -10.90 -41.27
N THR A 898 0.53 -12.03 -41.91
CA THR A 898 1.49 -13.13 -42.04
C THR A 898 2.61 -12.78 -43.01
N GLU A 899 3.72 -13.53 -43.02
CA GLU A 899 4.79 -13.35 -44.01
C GLU A 899 4.30 -13.48 -45.48
N ASP A 900 3.19 -14.19 -45.70
CA ASP A 900 2.54 -14.34 -47.01
C ASP A 900 1.64 -13.13 -47.39
N GLY A 901 1.49 -12.13 -46.51
CA GLY A 901 0.62 -10.97 -46.70
C GLY A 901 -0.86 -11.25 -46.41
N GLU A 902 -1.19 -12.38 -45.79
CA GLU A 902 -2.56 -12.70 -45.39
C GLU A 902 -2.91 -12.04 -44.05
N GLU A 903 -4.07 -11.38 -43.99
CA GLU A 903 -4.58 -10.75 -42.76
C GLU A 903 -5.55 -11.67 -42.03
N ILE A 904 -5.30 -11.91 -40.74
CA ILE A 904 -6.14 -12.77 -39.88
C ILE A 904 -6.42 -12.11 -38.55
N VAL A 905 -7.66 -12.24 -38.07
CA VAL A 905 -8.06 -11.76 -36.74
C VAL A 905 -8.04 -12.92 -35.74
N VAL A 906 -7.31 -12.75 -34.65
CA VAL A 906 -7.11 -13.78 -33.62
C VAL A 906 -7.46 -13.26 -32.24
N ALA A 907 -8.09 -14.10 -31.41
CA ALA A 907 -8.33 -13.78 -30.00
C ALA A 907 -7.06 -14.00 -29.18
N ALA A 908 -6.65 -12.99 -28.42
CA ALA A 908 -5.43 -13.01 -27.63
C ALA A 908 -5.69 -13.08 -26.10
N GLY A 909 -6.92 -12.80 -25.64
CA GLY A 909 -7.19 -12.63 -24.20
C GLY A 909 -7.93 -13.77 -23.45
N ASN A 910 -8.43 -14.79 -24.15
CA ASN A 910 -9.41 -15.73 -23.56
C ASN A 910 -8.83 -17.08 -23.07
N ILE A 911 -7.54 -17.33 -23.30
CA ILE A 911 -6.83 -18.55 -22.90
C ILE A 911 -5.69 -18.12 -21.95
N ASP A 912 -5.25 -19.00 -21.04
CA ASP A 912 -4.07 -18.80 -20.18
C ASP A 912 -2.80 -18.73 -21.03
N ASN A 913 -2.71 -17.64 -21.79
CA ASN A 913 -1.68 -17.38 -22.77
C ASN A 913 -0.46 -16.88 -22.03
N GLY A 914 0.73 -17.24 -22.51
CA GLY A 914 1.99 -16.91 -21.83
C GLY A 914 2.12 -15.44 -21.40
N PHE A 915 1.53 -14.51 -22.16
CA PHE A 915 1.60 -13.08 -21.86
C PHE A 915 0.53 -12.55 -20.89
N THR A 916 -0.65 -13.16 -20.78
CA THR A 916 -1.65 -12.81 -19.74
C THR A 916 -1.43 -13.58 -18.44
N SER A 917 -0.67 -14.69 -18.50
CA SER A 917 -0.38 -15.55 -17.36
C SER A 917 0.32 -14.81 -16.20
N GLY A 918 -0.23 -14.92 -15.00
CA GLY A 918 0.33 -14.29 -13.80
C GLY A 918 0.04 -12.80 -13.64
N ILE A 919 -0.79 -12.20 -14.50
CA ILE A 919 -1.33 -10.86 -14.24
C ILE A 919 -2.54 -11.00 -13.30
N ASN A 920 -2.40 -10.55 -12.06
CA ASN A 920 -3.48 -10.60 -11.07
C ASN A 920 -4.51 -9.49 -11.36
N GLY A 921 -5.72 -9.86 -11.78
CA GLY A 921 -6.80 -8.92 -12.07
C GLY A 921 -7.45 -8.25 -10.85
N GLN A 922 -7.02 -8.55 -9.61
CA GLN A 922 -7.61 -7.97 -8.40
C GLN A 922 -7.44 -6.45 -8.29
N ASP A 923 -6.33 -5.92 -8.82
CA ASP A 923 -6.08 -4.48 -8.93
C ASP A 923 -6.04 -4.13 -10.43
N GLU A 924 -7.12 -3.51 -10.90
CA GLU A 924 -7.39 -3.26 -12.32
C GLU A 924 -6.29 -2.39 -12.95
N ASP A 925 -5.81 -1.37 -12.23
CA ASP A 925 -4.77 -0.46 -12.70
C ASP A 925 -3.40 -1.18 -12.84
N ASP A 926 -3.02 -1.97 -11.82
CA ASP A 926 -1.77 -2.75 -11.83
C ASP A 926 -1.79 -3.87 -12.89
N ALA A 927 -2.96 -4.51 -13.08
CA ALA A 927 -3.16 -5.56 -14.06
C ALA A 927 -3.00 -5.00 -15.50
N LEU A 928 -3.65 -3.87 -15.75
CA LEU A 928 -3.63 -3.16 -17.03
C LEU A 928 -2.24 -2.60 -17.34
N TYR A 929 -1.55 -2.02 -16.34
CA TYR A 929 -0.16 -1.58 -16.49
C TYR A 929 0.77 -2.75 -16.83
N SER A 930 0.61 -3.89 -16.16
CA SER A 930 1.36 -5.11 -16.43
C SER A 930 1.08 -5.64 -17.84
N LEU A 931 -0.18 -5.63 -18.27
CA LEU A 931 -0.60 -6.04 -19.61
C LEU A 931 0.04 -5.14 -20.68
N LYS A 932 -0.10 -3.81 -20.56
CA LYS A 932 0.53 -2.84 -21.47
C LYS A 932 2.04 -3.05 -21.56
N THR A 933 2.70 -3.26 -20.43
CA THR A 933 4.15 -3.48 -20.37
C THR A 933 4.57 -4.73 -21.15
N ARG A 934 3.79 -5.82 -21.05
CA ARG A 934 4.05 -7.07 -21.78
C ARG A 934 3.66 -7.02 -23.26
N LEU A 935 2.65 -6.23 -23.60
CA LEU A 935 2.22 -6.03 -24.98
C LEU A 935 3.14 -5.08 -25.74
N LYS A 936 3.79 -4.12 -25.07
CA LYS A 936 4.63 -3.10 -25.72
C LYS A 936 5.71 -3.67 -26.66
N PRO A 937 6.46 -4.73 -26.29
CA PRO A 937 7.41 -5.35 -27.21
C PRO A 937 6.75 -5.99 -28.44
N LEU A 938 5.48 -6.40 -28.36
CA LEU A 938 4.75 -7.05 -29.46
C LEU A 938 4.05 -6.04 -30.36
N LEU A 939 3.53 -4.95 -29.79
CA LEU A 939 2.73 -3.94 -30.47
C LEU A 939 3.55 -2.78 -31.03
N GLY A 940 4.85 -2.67 -30.71
CA GLY A 940 5.71 -1.62 -31.24
C GLY A 940 5.13 -0.22 -31.04
N ASN A 941 4.97 0.54 -32.13
CA ASN A 941 4.40 1.89 -32.09
C ASN A 941 2.85 1.95 -32.14
N LEU A 942 2.14 0.82 -32.22
CA LEU A 942 0.66 0.82 -32.31
C LEU A 942 -0.02 1.50 -31.13
N PHE A 943 0.60 1.45 -29.94
CA PHE A 943 0.10 2.19 -28.78
C PHE A 943 0.02 3.70 -29.04
N GLU A 944 1.05 4.27 -29.66
CA GLU A 944 1.10 5.70 -29.96
C GLU A 944 0.10 6.07 -31.05
N ILE A 945 -0.02 5.23 -32.08
CA ILE A 945 -1.00 5.40 -33.16
C ILE A 945 -2.42 5.43 -32.56
N HIS A 946 -2.75 4.48 -31.69
CA HIS A 946 -4.07 4.42 -31.05
C HIS A 946 -4.33 5.56 -30.08
N GLU A 947 -3.34 5.98 -29.29
CA GLU A 947 -3.49 7.12 -28.38
C GLU A 947 -3.75 8.43 -29.15
N ARG A 948 -3.04 8.66 -30.25
CA ARG A 948 -3.26 9.83 -31.10
C ARG A 948 -4.64 9.77 -31.77
N TRP A 949 -5.05 8.60 -32.25
CA TRP A 949 -6.38 8.39 -32.83
C TRP A 949 -7.50 8.68 -31.82
N LEU A 950 -7.37 8.21 -30.57
CA LEU A 950 -8.33 8.53 -29.49
C LEU A 950 -8.39 10.02 -29.17
N ARG A 951 -7.27 10.73 -29.29
CA ARG A 951 -7.19 12.20 -29.15
C ARG A 951 -7.66 12.96 -30.39
N ARG A 952 -7.98 12.26 -31.48
CA ARG A 952 -8.32 12.82 -32.80
C ARG A 952 -7.20 13.67 -33.40
N GLU A 953 -5.96 13.30 -33.10
CA GLU A 953 -4.79 13.85 -33.76
C GLU A 953 -4.59 13.13 -35.10
N GLU A 954 -4.27 13.88 -36.15
CA GLU A 954 -3.99 13.31 -37.47
C GLU A 954 -2.70 12.47 -37.39
N THR A 955 -2.79 11.20 -37.76
CA THR A 955 -1.69 10.24 -37.66
C THR A 955 -1.20 9.84 -39.04
N GLU A 956 -0.01 10.33 -39.42
CA GLU A 956 0.77 9.85 -40.57
C GLU A 956 1.72 8.68 -40.19
N LEU A 957 1.62 8.16 -38.97
CA LEU A 957 2.49 7.09 -38.50
C LEU A 957 2.03 5.73 -39.04
N GLU A 958 2.88 5.08 -39.83
CA GLU A 958 2.67 3.69 -40.23
C GLU A 958 2.94 2.73 -39.06
N PRO A 959 2.16 1.63 -38.94
CA PRO A 959 2.44 0.56 -37.97
C PRO A 959 3.85 -0.03 -38.13
N ASP A 960 4.67 0.10 -37.09
CA ASP A 960 5.97 -0.54 -36.95
C ASP A 960 5.92 -1.54 -35.79
N THR A 961 5.60 -2.78 -36.14
CA THR A 961 5.55 -3.91 -35.19
C THR A 961 6.50 -5.03 -35.61
N PRO A 962 7.11 -5.74 -34.65
CA PRO A 962 8.02 -6.83 -34.95
C PRO A 962 7.29 -8.03 -35.57
N LEU A 963 8.04 -8.79 -36.34
CA LEU A 963 7.60 -10.07 -36.88
C LEU A 963 7.81 -11.17 -35.83
N VAL A 964 6.72 -11.78 -35.35
CA VAL A 964 6.72 -12.71 -34.21
C VAL A 964 6.11 -14.06 -34.61
N ASN A 965 6.58 -15.14 -33.97
CA ASN A 965 6.01 -16.47 -34.12
C ASN A 965 4.85 -16.66 -33.13
N PHE A 966 3.64 -16.76 -33.65
CA PHE A 966 2.41 -17.04 -32.91
C PHE A 966 2.06 -18.51 -33.01
N LYS A 967 1.76 -19.15 -31.89
CA LYS A 967 1.09 -20.45 -31.87
C LYS A 967 -0.40 -20.21 -31.78
N LEU A 968 -1.10 -20.41 -32.89
CA LEU A 968 -2.55 -20.21 -33.01
C LEU A 968 -3.28 -21.53 -32.84
N CYS A 969 -4.43 -21.52 -32.18
CA CYS A 969 -5.31 -22.67 -32.08
C CYS A 969 -6.70 -22.34 -32.62
N ALA A 970 -7.32 -23.28 -33.34
CA ALA A 970 -8.70 -23.17 -33.79
C ALA A 970 -9.67 -23.40 -32.62
N TRP A 971 -10.76 -22.65 -32.59
CA TRP A 971 -11.86 -22.92 -31.64
C TRP A 971 -12.59 -24.20 -32.05
N GLY A 972 -12.93 -25.06 -31.08
CA GLY A 972 -13.78 -26.22 -31.34
C GLY A 972 -15.21 -25.79 -31.68
N GLU A 973 -15.90 -26.56 -32.54
CA GLU A 973 -17.22 -26.22 -33.12
C GLU A 973 -18.36 -26.00 -32.11
N GLU A 974 -18.19 -26.29 -30.82
CA GLU A 974 -19.25 -26.16 -29.81
C GLU A 974 -19.66 -24.71 -29.46
N GLN A 975 -19.03 -23.69 -30.06
CA GLN A 975 -19.49 -22.29 -30.00
C GLN A 975 -19.90 -21.77 -31.38
N GLU A 976 -21.03 -22.27 -31.88
CA GLU A 976 -21.78 -21.64 -32.98
C GLU A 976 -22.31 -20.26 -32.54
N SER A 977 -21.47 -19.24 -32.65
CA SER A 977 -21.92 -17.87 -32.80
C SER A 977 -21.27 -17.26 -34.02
N ASP A 978 -21.96 -16.34 -34.70
CA ASP A 978 -21.58 -15.56 -35.90
C ASP A 978 -20.30 -14.69 -35.75
N THR A 979 -19.39 -15.07 -34.85
CA THR A 979 -18.18 -14.36 -34.51
C THR A 979 -17.10 -14.54 -35.59
N ILE A 980 -16.58 -13.43 -36.09
CA ILE A 980 -15.53 -13.29 -37.10
C ILE A 980 -14.20 -13.97 -36.68
N VAL A 981 -14.05 -14.31 -35.39
CA VAL A 981 -12.80 -14.81 -34.82
C VAL A 981 -12.77 -16.34 -34.83
N ARG A 982 -11.92 -16.93 -35.68
CA ARG A 982 -11.78 -18.39 -35.83
C ARG A 982 -10.62 -19.00 -35.05
N TYR A 983 -9.67 -18.17 -34.60
CA TYR A 983 -8.44 -18.62 -33.97
C TYR A 983 -8.18 -17.87 -32.66
N ALA A 984 -7.51 -18.52 -31.73
CA ALA A 984 -6.96 -17.90 -30.53
C ALA A 984 -5.44 -18.09 -30.47
N VAL A 985 -4.73 -17.08 -29.99
CA VAL A 985 -3.32 -17.20 -29.64
C VAL A 985 -3.23 -18.10 -28.41
N GLN A 986 -2.41 -19.14 -28.46
CA GLN A 986 -2.07 -19.99 -27.31
C GLN A 986 -0.73 -19.57 -26.69
N ASP A 987 0.25 -19.28 -27.55
CA ASP A 987 1.58 -18.88 -27.11
C ASP A 987 2.23 -17.91 -28.11
N ILE A 988 3.19 -17.13 -27.62
CA ILE A 988 3.95 -16.16 -28.41
C ILE A 988 5.43 -16.42 -28.14
N MET A 989 6.14 -16.90 -29.16
CA MET A 989 7.56 -17.19 -29.06
C MET A 989 8.38 -15.96 -29.43
N THR A 990 8.83 -15.21 -28.42
CA THR A 990 9.80 -14.13 -28.60
C THR A 990 11.20 -14.73 -28.71
N SER A 991 11.83 -14.55 -29.88
CA SER A 991 13.22 -14.99 -30.16
C SER A 991 14.26 -14.23 -29.35
#